data_AF-A0AAV8XNZ3-F1
#
_entry.id   AF-A0AAV8XNZ3-F1
#
_cell.length_a   1.000
_cell.length_b   1.000
_cell.length_c   1.000
_cell.angle_alpha   90.00
_cell.angle_beta   90.00
_cell.angle_gamma   90.00
#
_symmetry.space_group_name_H-M   'P 1'
#
loop_
_entity.id
_entity.type
_entity.pdbx_description
1 polymer ?
#
loop_
_entity_poly.entity_id
_entity_poly.type
_entity_poly.pdbx_seq_one_letter_code
_entity_poly.pdbx_strand_id
1 'polypeptide(L)'
;MADVESLSSTVLPSLYEYYTAGGIGAGLSDDGLNFKLNNKTITIYSGALHYFRVPGEYWRDRLRKLRAAGLNAVETYVPWNLHEPTDGAYDFGRGGSDFEDFLDIVKFITIAKQEDLFVILRPGPYICAEWEFGGLPSWLLRSDGMKVRTSDEIYINFVERYFKKLLELVAPLQFTKGGAIIAVQIENEYGNTKDGDNPIDTAYLQKLKDILVENGMVELFFTSDTPSNGFSGTLPGVLATANFQEEPVFELSLLKQFQPNKPLMVMEYWTGWFDHWAEKHHTRTAQQFGKVLEEILNFNGSVNMYMFHGGSNWGFLNGANIKGLFTDNEGYQPDISSYDYDAPLSEAASHDAIKVRQPALPKLVERVAYPTVSIIGELAIKDLAEQIEVFSSNKPISMEMLPINNNSGQSYGYLIYRKSNVDITENAVLKIEGRVCDTVLVLINGELVSKILKEQGDLDGFGYWRLKDSTLNLGPQGYKGATLELLVENWGRVNYGKLYQFKQHKGLWQGDILINDVILSNWQVIPLEFKRSQIKGLKGWKSPTNTAGPKLYRSVLTVDEPRDTYLDMRGWIKGFVVVNDFVLSRYLALGPQQTAYLPAPFLKKGDNDILVFEHFLQPGNVKFVTDPIFELTHLHINKKRVKYLHDVVKHEFWDFKVGGPKAQAKIRKNCSLIMNLFYVGVACAVVVIVPVAAFPLVRLPGKKPLPYVILVSFDTDLSPLYQILYALMTWDIVVSVFGNLFNDSFYFYAAQHLIVQLELLKDLIRNISEGIMDESSDLDRFDSKYFQKEVMERLKICAQHHWKLLKYGNDVAQFYRLMLAPQLFMTFFLLVLNGYILMSA
;
A
#
# COMPACT_ATOMS: atom_id res chain seq x y z
N MET A 1 16.92 37.08 9.05
CA MET A 1 17.20 38.06 7.99
C MET A 1 18.07 39.15 8.58
N ALA A 2 19.35 39.16 8.23
CA ALA A 2 20.26 40.29 8.34
C ALA A 2 21.32 40.07 7.23
N ASP A 3 21.36 41.01 6.29
CA ASP A 3 22.39 41.35 5.31
C ASP A 3 23.19 40.22 4.62
N VAL A 4 22.67 39.77 3.48
CA VAL A 4 23.43 39.06 2.43
C VAL A 4 23.36 39.88 1.14
N GLU A 5 23.90 41.10 1.14
CA GLU A 5 23.93 41.95 -0.06
C GLU A 5 25.35 42.44 -0.44
N SER A 6 26.41 41.76 0.02
CA SER A 6 27.78 42.09 -0.45
C SER A 6 28.75 40.90 -0.56
N LEU A 7 28.27 39.70 -0.89
CA LEU A 7 29.17 38.64 -1.36
C LEU A 7 29.41 38.81 -2.86
N SER A 8 30.66 39.11 -3.21
CA SER A 8 31.16 39.19 -4.58
C SER A 8 30.70 38.00 -5.43
N SER A 9 30.46 38.26 -6.71
CA SER A 9 30.09 37.31 -7.76
C SER A 9 31.20 36.29 -8.12
N THR A 10 31.79 35.63 -7.12
CA THR A 10 32.62 34.45 -7.34
C THR A 10 31.71 33.26 -7.56
N VAL A 11 31.62 32.81 -8.81
CA VAL A 11 31.04 31.50 -9.16
C VAL A 11 31.78 30.45 -8.33
N LEU A 12 31.05 29.75 -7.45
CA LEU A 12 31.63 28.65 -6.66
C LEU A 12 32.05 27.51 -7.61
N PRO A 13 33.16 26.81 -7.33
CA PRO A 13 33.55 25.65 -8.12
C PRO A 13 32.47 24.56 -8.04
N SER A 14 32.37 23.74 -9.08
CA SER A 14 31.53 22.53 -9.04
C SER A 14 32.02 21.57 -7.95
N LEU A 15 31.20 20.59 -7.54
CA LEU A 15 31.65 19.54 -6.61
C LEU A 15 32.88 18.83 -7.18
N TYR A 16 32.85 18.48 -8.46
CA TYR A 16 33.96 17.79 -9.09
C TYR A 16 35.22 18.65 -9.14
N GLU A 17 35.13 19.94 -9.47
CA GLU A 17 36.28 20.85 -9.41
C GLU A 17 36.83 20.94 -7.98
N TYR A 18 35.96 21.10 -6.98
CA TYR A 18 36.36 21.16 -5.58
C TYR A 18 37.06 19.87 -5.13
N TYR A 19 36.51 18.69 -5.44
CA TYR A 19 37.07 17.43 -4.97
C TYR A 19 38.22 16.90 -5.84
N THR A 20 38.41 17.35 -7.09
CA THR A 20 39.40 16.79 -8.02
C THR A 20 40.50 17.74 -8.50
N ALA A 21 40.50 19.02 -8.10
CA ALA A 21 41.51 20.01 -8.54
C ALA A 21 42.98 19.58 -8.34
N GLY A 22 43.27 18.72 -7.35
CA GLY A 22 44.61 18.17 -7.10
C GLY A 22 44.87 16.80 -7.73
N GLY A 23 44.01 16.34 -8.64
CA GLY A 23 43.94 14.95 -9.08
C GLY A 23 43.08 14.08 -8.16
N ILE A 24 42.77 12.86 -8.60
CA ILE A 24 42.00 11.87 -7.84
C ILE A 24 42.99 10.89 -7.21
N GLY A 25 43.13 10.94 -5.89
CA GLY A 25 44.01 10.05 -5.12
C GLY A 25 43.27 9.00 -4.30
N ALA A 26 42.01 9.26 -3.93
CA ALA A 26 41.17 8.32 -3.16
C ALA A 26 39.68 8.53 -3.44
N GLY A 27 38.90 7.46 -3.30
CA GLY A 27 37.44 7.47 -3.32
C GLY A 27 36.82 8.03 -2.03
N LEU A 28 35.57 7.67 -1.78
CA LEU A 28 34.91 7.94 -0.50
C LEU A 28 35.50 7.04 0.58
N SER A 29 35.87 7.63 1.72
CA SER A 29 36.39 6.91 2.89
C SER A 29 35.49 7.14 4.09
N ASP A 30 35.28 6.06 4.83
CA ASP A 30 34.58 6.00 6.12
C ASP A 30 35.56 5.87 7.31
N ASP A 31 36.84 6.22 7.11
CA ASP A 31 37.86 6.18 8.15
C ASP A 31 37.76 7.40 9.08
N GLY A 32 37.12 7.18 10.23
CA GLY A 32 36.87 8.19 11.26
C GLY A 32 35.40 8.62 11.35
N LEU A 33 35.13 9.72 12.05
CA LEU A 33 33.76 10.15 12.37
C LEU A 33 33.04 10.90 11.24
N ASN A 34 33.76 11.29 10.18
CA ASN A 34 33.20 12.01 9.04
C ASN A 34 33.68 11.36 7.75
N PHE A 35 32.82 11.32 6.74
CA PHE A 35 33.24 10.90 5.41
C PHE A 35 34.31 11.84 4.84
N LYS A 36 35.23 11.26 4.07
CA LYS A 36 36.18 12.01 3.26
C LYS A 36 36.11 11.54 1.82
N LEU A 37 35.87 12.45 0.88
CA LEU A 37 36.00 12.18 -0.54
C LEU A 37 37.30 12.81 -1.02
N ASN A 38 38.19 12.00 -1.61
CA ASN A 38 39.51 12.45 -2.05
C ASN A 38 40.25 13.29 -0.98
N ASN A 39 40.29 12.76 0.26
CA ASN A 39 40.90 13.37 1.45
C ASN A 39 40.27 14.67 1.96
N LYS A 40 39.15 15.11 1.40
CA LYS A 40 38.39 16.28 1.88
C LYS A 40 37.11 15.84 2.57
N THR A 41 36.82 16.40 3.74
CA THR A 41 35.59 16.11 4.48
C THR A 41 34.36 16.39 3.63
N ILE A 42 33.38 15.49 3.70
CA ILE A 42 32.09 15.61 3.02
C ILE A 42 30.97 15.15 3.96
N THR A 43 29.83 15.83 3.91
CA THR A 43 28.55 15.31 4.41
C THR A 43 27.70 15.00 3.20
N ILE A 44 27.12 13.80 3.14
CA ILE A 44 26.34 13.38 1.99
C ILE A 44 24.88 13.78 2.20
N TYR A 45 24.36 14.55 1.24
CA TYR A 45 22.96 14.92 1.11
C TYR A 45 22.46 14.33 -0.21
N SER A 46 21.81 13.18 -0.11
CA SER A 46 21.35 12.38 -1.24
C SER A 46 19.82 12.35 -1.30
N GLY A 47 19.30 12.07 -2.49
CA GLY A 47 17.89 11.78 -2.73
C GLY A 47 17.76 10.57 -3.65
N ALA A 48 16.87 9.64 -3.30
CA ALA A 48 16.57 8.48 -4.12
C ALA A 48 15.75 8.88 -5.35
N LEU A 49 16.21 8.43 -6.52
CA LEU A 49 15.57 8.61 -7.81
C LEU A 49 15.77 7.34 -8.65
N HIS A 50 14.69 6.59 -8.86
CA HIS A 50 14.75 5.36 -9.66
C HIS A 50 14.63 5.69 -11.15
N TYR A 51 15.73 5.57 -11.90
CA TYR A 51 15.75 5.88 -13.34
C TYR A 51 14.74 5.05 -14.14
N PHE A 52 14.47 3.82 -13.71
CA PHE A 52 13.51 2.91 -14.35
C PHE A 52 12.02 3.26 -14.07
N ARG A 53 11.75 4.22 -13.18
CA ARG A 53 10.42 4.79 -12.92
C ARG A 53 10.19 6.14 -13.61
N VAL A 54 11.19 6.65 -14.35
CA VAL A 54 11.14 7.97 -15.01
C VAL A 54 11.58 7.83 -16.47
N PRO A 55 10.82 8.35 -17.46
CA PRO A 55 11.25 8.36 -18.86
C PRO A 55 12.63 9.00 -19.05
N GLY A 56 13.44 8.46 -19.96
CA GLY A 56 14.83 8.88 -20.17
C GLY A 56 15.01 10.37 -20.49
N GLU A 57 14.03 10.96 -21.17
CA GLU A 57 13.93 12.38 -21.51
C GLU A 57 13.80 13.28 -20.28
N TYR A 58 13.30 12.73 -19.17
CA TYR A 58 13.04 13.46 -17.94
C TYR A 58 14.15 13.32 -16.90
N TRP A 59 15.12 12.42 -17.07
CA TRP A 59 16.21 12.23 -16.10
C TRP A 59 16.96 13.53 -15.77
N ARG A 60 17.33 14.32 -16.78
CA ARG A 60 18.04 15.60 -16.54
C ARG A 60 17.19 16.57 -15.73
N ASP A 61 15.91 16.69 -16.04
CA ASP A 61 15.00 17.57 -15.30
C ASP A 61 14.93 17.16 -13.82
N ARG A 62 14.77 15.85 -13.55
CA ARG A 62 14.66 15.35 -12.16
C ARG A 62 15.98 15.56 -11.40
N LEU A 63 17.10 15.17 -12.00
CA LEU A 63 18.44 15.35 -11.41
C LEU A 63 18.77 16.83 -11.16
N ARG A 64 18.41 17.73 -12.09
CA ARG A 64 18.55 19.18 -11.90
C ARG A 64 17.78 19.66 -10.67
N LYS A 65 16.55 19.16 -10.47
CA LYS A 65 15.71 19.50 -9.31
C LYS A 65 16.30 18.99 -7.99
N LEU A 66 16.88 17.77 -7.97
CA LEU A 66 17.65 17.27 -6.82
C LEU A 66 18.82 18.20 -6.49
N ARG A 67 19.65 18.53 -7.49
CA ARG A 67 20.79 19.45 -7.29
C ARG A 67 20.32 20.81 -6.80
N ALA A 68 19.28 21.36 -7.43
CA ALA A 68 18.70 22.66 -7.07
C ALA A 68 18.25 22.69 -5.60
N ALA A 69 17.69 21.58 -5.10
CA ALA A 69 17.26 21.42 -3.70
C ALA A 69 18.42 21.40 -2.69
N GLY A 70 19.68 21.45 -3.15
CA GLY A 70 20.88 21.48 -2.31
C GLY A 70 21.56 20.13 -2.12
N LEU A 71 21.10 19.09 -2.83
CA LEU A 71 21.68 17.75 -2.75
C LEU A 71 23.00 17.69 -3.50
N ASN A 72 23.92 16.86 -3.00
CA ASN A 72 25.24 16.63 -3.61
C ASN A 72 25.40 15.22 -4.17
N ALA A 73 24.44 14.34 -3.92
CA ALA A 73 24.39 12.99 -4.48
C ALA A 73 22.97 12.62 -4.90
N VAL A 74 22.88 11.66 -5.81
CA VAL A 74 21.66 10.90 -6.13
C VAL A 74 21.90 9.44 -5.82
N GLU A 75 20.88 8.76 -5.32
CA GLU A 75 20.88 7.32 -5.13
C GLU A 75 19.94 6.65 -6.13
N THR A 76 20.35 5.48 -6.65
CA THR A 76 19.45 4.63 -7.45
C THR A 76 19.74 3.14 -7.27
N TYR A 77 18.66 2.35 -7.29
CA TYR A 77 18.68 0.92 -7.53
C TYR A 77 18.91 0.54 -8.99
N VAL A 78 19.27 -0.73 -9.24
CA VAL A 78 19.33 -1.36 -10.58
C VAL A 78 18.45 -2.64 -10.58
N PRO A 79 17.31 -2.68 -11.30
CA PRO A 79 16.37 -3.80 -11.27
C PRO A 79 16.80 -4.92 -12.22
N TRP A 80 17.31 -6.02 -11.67
CA TRP A 80 17.79 -7.16 -12.46
C TRP A 80 16.74 -7.69 -13.45
N ASN A 81 15.48 -7.79 -13.04
CA ASN A 81 14.38 -8.28 -13.86
C ASN A 81 14.14 -7.50 -15.17
N LEU A 82 14.46 -6.21 -15.21
CA LEU A 82 14.39 -5.42 -16.45
C LEU A 82 15.66 -5.53 -17.29
N HIS A 83 16.81 -5.66 -16.64
CA HIS A 83 18.10 -5.80 -17.32
C HIS A 83 18.37 -7.20 -17.84
N GLU A 84 17.65 -8.21 -17.35
CA GLU A 84 17.66 -9.58 -17.86
C GLU A 84 16.22 -10.16 -17.89
N PRO A 85 15.34 -9.62 -18.76
CA PRO A 85 13.91 -9.98 -18.79
C PRO A 85 13.67 -11.44 -19.20
N THR A 86 14.61 -12.03 -19.94
CA THR A 86 14.67 -13.46 -20.27
C THR A 86 16.05 -13.98 -19.95
N ASP A 87 16.15 -15.24 -19.51
CA ASP A 87 17.40 -15.88 -19.09
C ASP A 87 18.49 -15.73 -20.18
N GLY A 88 19.56 -15.01 -19.84
CA GLY A 88 20.73 -14.78 -20.70
C GLY A 88 20.59 -13.67 -21.74
N ALA A 89 19.45 -12.98 -21.83
CA ALA A 89 19.28 -11.82 -22.71
C ALA A 89 19.25 -10.52 -21.91
N TYR A 90 20.19 -9.63 -22.18
CA TYR A 90 20.40 -8.41 -21.42
C TYR A 90 19.97 -7.15 -22.17
N ASP A 91 19.44 -6.17 -21.45
CA ASP A 91 19.12 -4.85 -21.99
C ASP A 91 19.64 -3.73 -21.08
N PHE A 92 20.47 -2.85 -21.63
CA PHE A 92 20.99 -1.65 -20.96
C PHE A 92 20.75 -0.40 -21.81
N GLY A 93 19.58 -0.33 -22.46
CA GLY A 93 19.16 0.81 -23.27
C GLY A 93 19.10 0.57 -24.77
N ARG A 94 19.42 -0.65 -25.22
CA ARG A 94 19.59 -1.04 -26.65
C ARG A 94 19.38 -2.54 -26.89
N GLY A 95 18.76 -3.24 -25.96
CA GLY A 95 18.54 -4.69 -26.04
C GLY A 95 17.26 -5.06 -26.78
N GLY A 96 16.41 -4.08 -27.16
CA GLY A 96 15.16 -4.32 -27.85
C GLY A 96 14.04 -4.87 -26.95
N SER A 97 14.15 -4.73 -25.63
CA SER A 97 13.04 -5.04 -24.72
C SER A 97 11.97 -3.95 -24.75
N ASP A 98 10.77 -4.24 -24.24
CA ASP A 98 9.67 -3.25 -24.16
C ASP A 98 9.98 -2.05 -23.23
N PHE A 99 11.03 -2.15 -22.43
CA PHE A 99 11.48 -1.12 -21.49
C PHE A 99 12.84 -0.53 -21.86
N GLU A 100 13.39 -0.82 -23.06
CA GLU A 100 14.74 -0.38 -23.44
C GLU A 100 14.98 1.12 -23.21
N ASP A 101 13.98 1.97 -23.47
CA ASP A 101 14.06 3.43 -23.32
C ASP A 101 14.39 3.90 -21.89
N PHE A 102 14.22 3.03 -20.89
CA PHE A 102 14.48 3.32 -19.48
C PHE A 102 15.80 2.73 -18.97
N LEU A 103 16.49 1.87 -19.73
CA LEU A 103 17.52 0.97 -19.17
C LEU A 103 18.96 1.42 -19.39
N ASP A 104 19.17 2.62 -19.93
CA ASP A 104 20.51 3.19 -20.11
C ASP A 104 21.05 3.80 -18.80
N ILE A 105 21.49 2.93 -17.89
CA ILE A 105 22.09 3.29 -16.60
C ILE A 105 23.37 4.13 -16.76
N VAL A 106 24.16 3.87 -17.81
CA VAL A 106 25.39 4.61 -18.10
C VAL A 106 25.04 6.07 -18.43
N LYS A 107 24.03 6.28 -19.27
CA LYS A 107 23.52 7.63 -19.59
C LYS A 107 22.93 8.31 -18.36
N PHE A 108 22.16 7.62 -17.52
CA PHE A 108 21.63 8.20 -16.28
C PHE A 108 22.76 8.71 -15.36
N ILE A 109 23.77 7.87 -15.08
CA ILE A 109 24.92 8.23 -14.24
C ILE A 109 25.73 9.37 -14.87
N THR A 110 25.87 9.37 -16.20
CA THR A 110 26.55 10.44 -16.94
C THR A 110 25.81 11.77 -16.80
N ILE A 111 24.49 11.77 -16.87
CA ILE A 111 23.68 12.98 -16.65
C ILE A 111 23.79 13.44 -15.19
N ALA A 112 23.76 12.53 -14.22
CA ALA A 112 23.95 12.88 -12.80
C ALA A 112 25.27 13.61 -12.58
N LYS A 113 26.37 13.10 -13.16
CA LYS A 113 27.67 13.78 -13.14
C LYS A 113 27.61 15.18 -13.74
N GLN A 114 26.96 15.33 -14.90
CA GLN A 114 26.83 16.60 -15.61
C GLN A 114 25.97 17.62 -14.85
N GLU A 115 25.01 17.16 -14.06
CA GLU A 115 24.23 17.98 -13.12
C GLU A 115 24.94 18.18 -11.77
N ASP A 116 26.24 17.88 -11.71
CA ASP A 116 27.09 18.09 -10.53
C ASP A 116 26.62 17.31 -9.30
N LEU A 117 26.19 16.05 -9.50
CA LEU A 117 25.83 15.10 -8.44
C LEU A 117 26.80 13.92 -8.42
N PHE A 118 27.15 13.44 -7.23
CA PHE A 118 27.72 12.10 -7.04
C PHE A 118 26.61 11.03 -7.12
N VAL A 119 27.00 9.76 -7.24
CA VAL A 119 26.07 8.63 -7.32
C VAL A 119 26.37 7.62 -6.21
N ILE A 120 25.31 7.22 -5.52
CA ILE A 120 25.28 6.04 -4.65
C ILE A 120 24.55 4.95 -5.42
N LEU A 121 25.24 3.86 -5.75
CA LEU A 121 24.68 2.78 -6.58
C LEU A 121 24.23 1.62 -5.70
N ARG A 122 22.99 1.15 -5.88
CA ARG A 122 22.46 -0.05 -5.21
C ARG A 122 22.16 -1.12 -6.25
N PRO A 123 23.16 -1.94 -6.66
CA PRO A 123 23.02 -2.82 -7.82
C PRO A 123 22.18 -4.09 -7.58
N GLY A 124 21.72 -4.34 -6.35
CA GLY A 124 20.95 -5.55 -6.01
C GLY A 124 21.85 -6.69 -5.50
N PRO A 125 21.57 -7.97 -5.87
CA PRO A 125 20.66 -8.42 -6.92
C PRO A 125 19.17 -8.32 -6.57
N TYR A 126 18.85 -8.25 -5.27
CA TYR A 126 17.51 -7.93 -4.76
C TYR A 126 17.48 -6.49 -4.25
N ILE A 127 16.42 -5.76 -4.57
CA ILE A 127 16.27 -4.32 -4.29
C ILE A 127 15.02 -3.96 -3.46
N CYS A 128 14.10 -4.90 -3.21
CA CYS A 128 12.79 -4.60 -2.61
C CYS A 128 12.02 -3.54 -3.42
N ALA A 129 12.08 -2.28 -2.97
CA ALA A 129 11.68 -1.06 -3.68
C ALA A 129 10.22 -1.00 -4.16
N GLU A 130 9.33 -1.77 -3.56
CA GLU A 130 7.93 -1.92 -4.02
C GLU A 130 7.86 -2.29 -5.51
N TRP A 131 8.82 -3.09 -5.94
CA TRP A 131 9.05 -3.43 -7.33
C TRP A 131 8.86 -4.92 -7.54
N GLU A 132 8.33 -5.28 -8.70
CA GLU A 132 8.08 -6.67 -9.12
C GLU A 132 9.19 -7.64 -8.68
N PHE A 133 8.82 -8.59 -7.81
CA PHE A 133 9.69 -9.61 -7.20
C PHE A 133 10.99 -9.07 -6.55
N GLY A 134 10.95 -7.83 -6.04
CA GLY A 134 12.10 -7.16 -5.47
C GLY A 134 13.24 -6.96 -6.47
N GLY A 135 12.92 -6.84 -7.76
CA GLY A 135 13.89 -6.73 -8.85
C GLY A 135 14.44 -8.07 -9.33
N LEU A 136 14.08 -9.20 -8.73
CA LEU A 136 14.51 -10.51 -9.19
C LEU A 136 13.73 -10.94 -10.45
N PRO A 137 14.36 -11.52 -11.47
CA PRO A 137 13.64 -12.01 -12.64
C PRO A 137 12.77 -13.22 -12.30
N SER A 138 11.55 -13.26 -12.83
CA SER A 138 10.60 -14.36 -12.56
C SER A 138 11.05 -15.71 -13.13
N TRP A 139 11.92 -15.72 -14.15
CA TRP A 139 12.46 -16.96 -14.73
C TRP A 139 13.32 -17.74 -13.72
N LEU A 140 13.79 -17.10 -12.64
CA LEU A 140 14.43 -17.77 -11.50
C LEU A 140 13.52 -18.82 -10.86
N LEU A 141 12.20 -18.59 -10.83
CA LEU A 141 11.22 -19.51 -10.24
C LEU A 141 11.11 -20.85 -10.98
N ARG A 142 11.70 -20.96 -12.18
CA ARG A 142 11.74 -22.22 -12.93
C ARG A 142 12.74 -23.23 -12.38
N SER A 143 13.71 -22.75 -11.61
CA SER A 143 14.72 -23.61 -10.99
C SER A 143 14.14 -24.26 -9.74
N ASP A 144 13.77 -25.54 -9.86
CA ASP A 144 13.21 -26.28 -8.72
C ASP A 144 14.24 -26.38 -7.57
N GLY A 145 13.76 -26.21 -6.35
CA GLY A 145 14.57 -26.26 -5.13
C GLY A 145 15.53 -25.08 -4.89
N MET A 146 15.74 -24.18 -5.86
CA MET A 146 16.64 -23.02 -5.72
C MET A 146 16.11 -22.02 -4.68
N LYS A 147 17.01 -21.50 -3.84
CA LYS A 147 16.69 -20.48 -2.83
C LYS A 147 17.30 -19.12 -3.16
N VAL A 148 16.46 -18.20 -3.60
CA VAL A 148 16.88 -16.81 -3.85
C VAL A 148 17.35 -16.14 -2.56
N ARG A 149 18.28 -15.18 -2.71
CA ARG A 149 18.88 -14.42 -1.59
C ARG A 149 19.58 -15.31 -0.55
N THR A 150 20.22 -16.39 -1.02
CA THR A 150 21.07 -17.26 -0.19
C THR A 150 22.35 -17.62 -0.94
N SER A 151 23.26 -18.34 -0.29
CA SER A 151 24.51 -18.84 -0.86
C SER A 151 24.33 -20.06 -1.78
N ASP A 152 23.09 -20.44 -2.10
CA ASP A 152 22.70 -21.45 -3.08
C ASP A 152 23.48 -21.27 -4.39
N GLU A 153 24.15 -22.34 -4.83
CA GLU A 153 25.07 -22.28 -5.97
C GLU A 153 24.36 -21.93 -7.28
N ILE A 154 23.13 -22.42 -7.49
CA ILE A 154 22.36 -22.12 -8.71
C ILE A 154 22.03 -20.64 -8.74
N TYR A 155 21.55 -20.10 -7.62
CA TYR A 155 21.23 -18.68 -7.51
C TYR A 155 22.48 -17.79 -7.68
N ILE A 156 23.58 -18.11 -6.99
CA ILE A 156 24.84 -17.35 -7.09
C ILE A 156 25.38 -17.34 -8.52
N ASN A 157 25.31 -18.46 -9.25
CA ASN A 157 25.76 -18.51 -10.64
C ASN A 157 24.98 -17.53 -11.53
N PHE A 158 23.67 -17.41 -11.32
CA PHE A 158 22.85 -16.42 -12.04
C PHE A 158 23.21 -14.98 -11.64
N VAL A 159 23.42 -14.73 -10.35
CA VAL A 159 23.84 -13.41 -9.83
C VAL A 159 25.18 -12.99 -10.41
N GLU A 160 26.19 -13.87 -10.38
CA GLU A 160 27.52 -13.60 -10.91
C GLU A 160 27.46 -13.27 -12.41
N ARG A 161 26.67 -14.04 -13.18
CA ARG A 161 26.48 -13.79 -14.61
C ARG A 161 25.86 -12.42 -14.88
N TYR A 162 24.82 -12.06 -14.14
CA TYR A 162 24.17 -10.74 -14.24
C TYR A 162 25.13 -9.61 -13.84
N PHE A 163 25.77 -9.73 -12.67
CA PHE A 163 26.72 -8.74 -12.18
C PHE A 163 27.90 -8.55 -13.12
N LYS A 164 28.43 -9.60 -13.74
CA LYS A 164 29.46 -9.46 -14.77
C LYS A 164 29.05 -8.52 -15.90
N LYS A 165 27.79 -8.60 -16.36
CA LYS A 165 27.27 -7.72 -17.42
C LYS A 165 27.04 -6.29 -16.94
N LEU A 166 26.44 -6.13 -15.77
CA LEU A 166 26.19 -4.81 -15.19
C LEU A 166 27.51 -4.08 -14.86
N LEU A 167 28.42 -4.76 -14.18
CA LEU A 167 29.65 -4.17 -13.65
C LEU A 167 30.67 -3.85 -14.74
N GLU A 168 30.67 -4.56 -15.87
CA GLU A 168 31.44 -4.17 -17.06
C GLU A 168 31.08 -2.74 -17.53
N LEU A 169 29.82 -2.33 -17.38
CA LEU A 169 29.32 -1.01 -17.78
C LEU A 169 29.52 0.06 -16.71
N VAL A 170 29.28 -0.26 -15.43
CA VAL A 170 29.28 0.75 -14.36
C VAL A 170 30.61 0.88 -13.62
N ALA A 171 31.47 -0.15 -13.62
CA ALA A 171 32.77 -0.07 -12.96
C ALA A 171 33.69 1.04 -13.51
N PRO A 172 33.67 1.42 -14.80
CA PRO A 172 34.39 2.59 -15.30
C PRO A 172 33.85 3.93 -14.79
N LEU A 173 32.62 3.97 -14.27
CA LEU A 173 31.94 5.20 -13.82
C LEU A 173 32.17 5.52 -12.33
N GLN A 174 33.12 4.84 -11.69
CA GLN A 174 33.56 5.09 -10.32
C GLN A 174 34.34 6.40 -10.21
N PHE A 175 34.16 7.13 -9.10
CA PHE A 175 34.83 8.39 -8.82
C PHE A 175 36.35 8.29 -8.91
N THR A 176 36.94 7.22 -8.36
CA THR A 176 38.36 6.87 -8.46
C THR A 176 38.88 6.72 -9.90
N LYS A 177 37.98 6.46 -10.86
CA LYS A 177 38.26 6.37 -12.30
C LYS A 177 37.79 7.62 -13.06
N GLY A 178 37.48 8.70 -12.34
CA GLY A 178 36.98 9.95 -12.91
C GLY A 178 35.48 9.96 -13.19
N GLY A 179 34.71 8.99 -12.70
CA GLY A 179 33.25 8.95 -12.80
C GLY A 179 32.53 9.62 -11.63
N ALA A 180 31.29 9.20 -11.36
CA ALA A 180 30.41 9.80 -10.35
C ALA A 180 30.07 8.87 -9.18
N ILE A 181 30.23 7.56 -9.33
CA ILE A 181 29.88 6.59 -8.28
C ILE A 181 30.87 6.71 -7.13
N ILE A 182 30.40 6.99 -5.92
CA ILE A 182 31.21 7.15 -4.71
C ILE A 182 30.98 6.06 -3.66
N ALA A 183 29.87 5.32 -3.76
CA ALA A 183 29.52 4.24 -2.85
C ALA A 183 28.64 3.20 -3.55
N VAL A 184 28.74 1.94 -3.10
CA VAL A 184 28.04 0.79 -3.67
C VAL A 184 27.44 -0.07 -2.56
N GLN A 185 26.13 -0.33 -2.61
CA GLN A 185 25.49 -1.20 -1.63
C GLN A 185 25.70 -2.68 -1.96
N ILE A 186 25.83 -3.50 -0.92
CA ILE A 186 25.75 -4.96 -1.01
C ILE A 186 24.35 -5.41 -0.54
N GLU A 187 23.61 -6.10 -1.40
CA GLU A 187 22.25 -6.58 -1.10
C GLU A 187 21.27 -5.45 -0.75
N ASN A 188 20.15 -5.75 -0.10
CA ASN A 188 19.20 -4.80 0.44
C ASN A 188 18.44 -5.33 1.66
N GLU A 189 18.60 -4.67 2.81
CA GLU A 189 17.91 -4.98 4.07
C GLU A 189 17.96 -6.47 4.42
N TYR A 190 19.14 -7.07 4.29
CA TYR A 190 19.28 -8.51 4.45
C TYR A 190 18.92 -8.97 5.87
N GLY A 191 19.09 -8.10 6.88
CA GLY A 191 18.70 -8.37 8.25
C GLY A 191 17.21 -8.74 8.39
N ASN A 192 16.34 -8.23 7.52
CA ASN A 192 14.91 -8.56 7.50
C ASN A 192 14.65 -10.03 7.11
N THR A 193 15.63 -10.75 6.57
CA THR A 193 15.50 -12.18 6.26
C THR A 193 15.62 -13.09 7.49
N LYS A 194 16.10 -12.57 8.63
CA LYS A 194 16.26 -13.33 9.88
C LYS A 194 14.94 -13.96 10.30
N ASP A 195 14.95 -15.25 10.61
CA ASP A 195 13.76 -16.01 11.01
C ASP A 195 13.97 -16.70 12.36
N GLY A 196 13.42 -16.11 13.42
CA GLY A 196 13.64 -16.56 14.80
C GLY A 196 15.13 -16.61 15.17
N ASP A 197 15.54 -17.73 15.74
CA ASP A 197 16.94 -17.99 16.13
C ASP A 197 17.79 -18.58 15.00
N ASN A 198 17.24 -18.77 13.80
CA ASN A 198 18.00 -19.31 12.68
C ASN A 198 19.12 -18.35 12.27
N PRO A 199 20.35 -18.85 12.03
CA PRO A 199 21.45 -18.02 11.60
C PRO A 199 21.16 -17.45 10.21
N ILE A 200 21.50 -16.17 10.03
CA ILE A 200 21.46 -15.52 8.72
C ILE A 200 22.60 -16.05 7.84
N ASP A 201 22.38 -16.17 6.54
CA ASP A 201 23.40 -16.65 5.61
C ASP A 201 24.40 -15.53 5.28
N THR A 202 25.38 -15.32 6.15
CA THR A 202 26.42 -14.30 5.94
C THR A 202 27.39 -14.66 4.82
N ALA A 203 27.49 -15.95 4.45
CA ALA A 203 28.31 -16.39 3.32
C ALA A 203 27.78 -15.82 2.00
N TYR A 204 26.46 -15.67 1.87
CA TYR A 204 25.84 -14.98 0.74
C TYR A 204 26.33 -13.52 0.61
N LEU A 205 26.26 -12.73 1.69
CA LEU A 205 26.72 -11.33 1.67
C LEU A 205 28.21 -11.22 1.31
N GLN A 206 29.04 -12.11 1.84
CA GLN A 206 30.47 -12.16 1.50
C GLN A 206 30.67 -12.49 0.01
N LYS A 207 29.96 -13.49 -0.54
CA LYS A 207 30.02 -13.81 -1.98
C LYS A 207 29.62 -12.62 -2.86
N LEU A 208 28.57 -11.86 -2.49
CA LEU A 208 28.17 -10.67 -3.24
C LEU A 208 29.28 -9.59 -3.24
N LYS A 209 29.90 -9.36 -2.09
CA LYS A 209 31.04 -8.44 -1.97
C LYS A 209 32.21 -8.89 -2.86
N ASP A 210 32.54 -10.17 -2.82
CA ASP A 210 33.64 -10.73 -3.60
C ASP A 210 33.38 -10.56 -5.10
N ILE A 211 32.16 -10.86 -5.58
CA ILE A 211 31.78 -10.64 -6.98
C ILE A 211 31.94 -9.16 -7.38
N LEU A 212 31.50 -8.22 -6.52
CA LEU A 212 31.65 -6.79 -6.80
C LEU A 212 33.14 -6.38 -6.92
N VAL A 213 33.98 -6.84 -6.00
CA VAL A 213 35.42 -6.56 -5.97
C VAL A 213 36.13 -7.18 -7.18
N GLU A 214 35.87 -8.45 -7.48
CA GLU A 214 36.45 -9.18 -8.60
C GLU A 214 36.10 -8.55 -9.96
N ASN A 215 34.94 -7.91 -10.06
CA ASN A 215 34.51 -7.16 -11.25
C ASN A 215 34.92 -5.67 -11.20
N GLY A 216 35.87 -5.31 -10.34
CA GLY A 216 36.58 -4.03 -10.40
C GLY A 216 35.88 -2.87 -9.69
N MET A 217 34.94 -3.14 -8.78
CA MET A 217 34.41 -2.15 -7.84
C MET A 217 35.38 -1.93 -6.67
N VAL A 218 35.69 -0.68 -6.37
CA VAL A 218 36.69 -0.25 -5.38
C VAL A 218 36.23 0.91 -4.50
N GLU A 219 35.09 1.53 -4.83
CA GLU A 219 34.48 2.57 -4.00
C GLU A 219 33.97 2.00 -2.66
N LEU A 220 33.52 2.88 -1.76
CA LEU A 220 33.02 2.48 -0.46
C LEU A 220 31.85 1.48 -0.58
N PHE A 221 32.03 0.29 0.01
CA PHE A 221 30.94 -0.67 0.17
C PHE A 221 30.17 -0.43 1.46
N PHE A 222 28.86 -0.61 1.41
CA PHE A 222 28.00 -0.53 2.60
C PHE A 222 26.83 -1.51 2.55
N THR A 223 26.20 -1.76 3.70
CA THR A 223 24.94 -2.49 3.88
C THR A 223 23.93 -1.60 4.59
N SER A 224 22.64 -1.72 4.27
CA SER A 224 21.60 -0.91 4.92
C SER A 224 20.49 -1.74 5.53
N ASP A 225 20.19 -1.46 6.80
CA ASP A 225 19.16 -2.10 7.61
C ASP A 225 18.62 -1.12 8.67
N THR A 226 17.51 -1.43 9.32
CA THR A 226 17.01 -0.68 10.48
C THR A 226 17.79 -1.07 11.76
N PRO A 227 18.52 -0.14 12.42
CA PRO A 227 19.35 -0.46 13.59
C PRO A 227 18.58 -1.11 14.75
N SER A 228 17.34 -0.69 15.01
CA SER A 228 16.49 -1.29 16.05
C SER A 228 16.07 -2.73 15.79
N ASN A 229 16.17 -3.22 14.54
CA ASN A 229 16.01 -4.64 14.20
C ASN A 229 17.30 -5.46 14.39
N GLY A 230 18.40 -4.80 14.75
CA GLY A 230 19.72 -5.40 14.94
C GLY A 230 20.59 -5.34 13.68
N PHE A 231 21.80 -5.89 13.80
CA PHE A 231 22.87 -5.73 12.79
C PHE A 231 23.22 -7.03 12.07
N SER A 232 22.31 -8.00 12.01
CA SER A 232 22.58 -9.29 11.37
C SER A 232 22.75 -9.21 9.85
N GLY A 233 22.20 -8.17 9.21
CA GLY A 233 22.39 -7.89 7.77
C GLY A 233 23.74 -7.23 7.41
N THR A 234 24.61 -6.98 8.40
CA THR A 234 25.90 -6.31 8.18
C THR A 234 27.03 -7.30 7.86
N LEU A 235 28.12 -6.79 7.27
CA LEU A 235 29.31 -7.57 6.96
C LEU A 235 30.58 -6.92 7.56
N PRO A 236 31.51 -7.67 8.18
CA PRO A 236 32.74 -7.10 8.72
C PRO A 236 33.56 -6.31 7.69
N GLY A 237 34.03 -5.13 8.09
CA GLY A 237 34.81 -4.24 7.21
C GLY A 237 33.99 -3.58 6.10
N VAL A 238 32.66 -3.61 6.19
CA VAL A 238 31.73 -2.88 5.33
C VAL A 238 30.96 -1.89 6.20
N LEU A 239 30.71 -0.68 5.70
CA LEU A 239 29.97 0.33 6.47
C LEU A 239 28.52 -0.12 6.69
N ALA A 240 28.02 -0.04 7.92
CA ALA A 240 26.60 -0.21 8.19
C ALA A 240 25.88 1.15 8.09
N THR A 241 24.72 1.21 7.45
CA THR A 241 23.87 2.39 7.37
C THR A 241 22.48 2.11 7.97
N ALA A 242 21.72 3.16 8.26
CA ALA A 242 20.41 3.06 8.91
C ALA A 242 19.25 3.35 7.95
N ASN A 243 18.15 2.62 8.13
CA ASN A 243 16.85 2.88 7.49
C ASN A 243 15.79 3.15 8.55
N PHE A 244 15.09 4.29 8.45
CA PHE A 244 13.97 4.64 9.34
C PHE A 244 13.14 5.82 8.82
N GLN A 245 11.90 5.94 9.30
CA GLN A 245 11.03 7.10 9.05
C GLN A 245 11.02 8.10 10.20
N GLU A 246 11.21 7.63 11.44
CA GLU A 246 11.05 8.39 12.68
C GLU A 246 12.14 8.00 13.70
N GLU A 247 12.15 8.69 14.85
CA GLU A 247 13.08 8.42 15.96
C GLU A 247 14.59 8.46 15.59
N PRO A 248 15.07 9.48 14.84
CA PRO A 248 16.45 9.52 14.34
C PRO A 248 17.50 9.45 15.45
N VAL A 249 17.25 10.07 16.61
CA VAL A 249 18.18 10.07 17.74
C VAL A 249 18.37 8.64 18.27
N PHE A 250 17.30 7.85 18.36
CA PHE A 250 17.37 6.47 18.84
C PHE A 250 18.13 5.58 17.86
N GLU A 251 17.72 5.57 16.60
CA GLU A 251 18.31 4.72 15.57
C GLU A 251 19.80 5.05 15.32
N LEU A 252 20.15 6.34 15.24
CA LEU A 252 21.53 6.76 15.05
C LEU A 252 22.40 6.54 16.29
N SER A 253 21.82 6.54 17.50
CA SER A 253 22.54 6.16 18.72
C SER A 253 22.90 4.69 18.72
N LEU A 254 21.98 3.80 18.30
CA LEU A 254 22.26 2.37 18.14
C LEU A 254 23.36 2.13 17.10
N LEU A 255 23.25 2.79 15.94
CA LEU A 255 24.27 2.69 14.89
C LEU A 255 25.64 3.17 15.39
N LYS A 256 25.70 4.30 16.10
CA LYS A 256 26.93 4.82 16.69
C LYS A 256 27.52 3.87 17.74
N GLN A 257 26.68 3.23 18.55
CA GLN A 257 27.16 2.24 19.52
C GLN A 257 27.78 1.02 18.83
N PHE A 258 27.19 0.58 17.71
CA PHE A 258 27.69 -0.56 16.93
C PHE A 258 29.03 -0.24 16.24
N GLN A 259 29.18 0.97 15.69
CA GLN A 259 30.38 1.40 14.96
C GLN A 259 30.87 2.79 15.42
N PRO A 260 31.47 2.90 16.63
CA PRO A 260 31.74 4.19 17.28
C PRO A 260 32.76 5.09 16.57
N ASN A 261 33.56 4.53 15.66
CA ASN A 261 34.61 5.22 14.93
C ASN A 261 34.30 5.39 13.44
N LYS A 262 33.03 5.27 13.05
CA LYS A 262 32.56 5.38 11.66
C LYS A 262 31.62 6.57 11.49
N PRO A 263 31.50 7.14 10.26
CA PRO A 263 30.51 8.16 9.99
C PRO A 263 29.09 7.57 10.05
N LEU A 264 28.13 8.40 10.44
CA LEU A 264 26.73 8.01 10.48
C LEU A 264 26.05 8.38 9.18
N MET A 265 25.24 7.46 8.66
CA MET A 265 24.45 7.67 7.45
C MET A 265 23.11 6.99 7.54
N VAL A 266 22.06 7.77 7.29
CA VAL A 266 20.71 7.26 7.03
C VAL A 266 20.60 7.03 5.53
N MET A 267 20.55 5.77 5.11
CA MET A 267 20.49 5.41 3.69
C MET A 267 19.06 5.41 3.16
N GLU A 268 18.08 5.14 4.02
CA GLU A 268 16.68 5.33 3.69
C GLU A 268 16.02 6.13 4.80
N TYR A 269 16.00 7.45 4.62
CA TYR A 269 15.06 8.27 5.34
C TYR A 269 13.72 8.27 4.57
N TRP A 270 12.75 7.48 5.05
CA TRP A 270 11.45 7.32 4.39
C TRP A 270 10.61 8.62 4.46
N THR A 271 10.64 9.41 3.40
CA THR A 271 10.07 10.78 3.38
C THR A 271 8.56 10.83 3.30
N GLY A 272 7.95 9.76 2.81
CA GLY A 272 6.52 9.54 2.74
C GLY A 272 6.29 8.02 2.80
N TRP A 273 5.36 7.49 2.00
CA TRP A 273 5.14 6.04 1.93
C TRP A 273 4.43 5.65 0.64
N PHE A 274 4.55 4.40 0.23
CA PHE A 274 3.88 3.83 -0.94
C PHE A 274 2.44 3.38 -0.61
N ASP A 275 1.62 3.14 -1.63
CA ASP A 275 0.23 2.75 -1.45
C ASP A 275 -0.10 1.37 -2.02
N HIS A 276 -1.08 0.72 -1.40
CA HIS A 276 -1.72 -0.47 -1.94
C HIS A 276 -3.09 -0.16 -2.53
N TRP A 277 -3.51 -1.00 -3.48
CA TRP A 277 -4.88 -0.98 -3.96
C TRP A 277 -5.89 -1.24 -2.83
N ALA A 278 -7.00 -0.50 -2.87
CA ALA A 278 -8.07 -0.47 -1.88
C ALA A 278 -7.66 -0.01 -0.47
N GLU A 279 -6.55 0.71 -0.32
CA GLU A 279 -6.12 1.34 0.93
C GLU A 279 -6.09 2.86 0.83
N LYS A 280 -5.92 3.56 1.97
CA LYS A 280 -5.83 5.03 1.95
C LYS A 280 -4.49 5.45 1.39
N HIS A 281 -4.49 6.54 0.62
CA HIS A 281 -3.26 7.20 0.20
C HIS A 281 -2.49 7.69 1.43
N HIS A 282 -1.22 7.31 1.52
CA HIS A 282 -0.32 7.76 2.57
C HIS A 282 0.13 9.20 2.29
N THR A 283 0.09 10.03 3.32
CA THR A 283 0.58 11.41 3.24
C THR A 283 1.37 11.76 4.49
N ARG A 284 2.32 12.67 4.35
CA ARG A 284 3.18 13.20 5.40
C ARG A 284 3.33 14.70 5.23
N THR A 285 3.18 15.44 6.33
CA THR A 285 3.34 16.89 6.27
C THR A 285 4.81 17.30 6.11
N ALA A 286 5.05 18.42 5.40
CA ALA A 286 6.37 19.01 5.29
C ALA A 286 7.02 19.35 6.65
N GLN A 287 6.22 19.61 7.69
CA GLN A 287 6.70 19.83 9.05
C GLN A 287 7.26 18.56 9.69
N GLN A 288 6.54 17.43 9.58
CA GLN A 288 7.01 16.13 10.08
C GLN A 288 8.26 15.67 9.34
N PHE A 289 8.30 15.90 8.02
CA PHE A 289 9.48 15.65 7.21
C PHE A 289 10.67 16.52 7.69
N GLY A 290 10.49 17.84 7.74
CA GLY A 290 11.56 18.77 8.09
C GLY A 290 12.14 18.56 9.49
N LYS A 291 11.29 18.21 10.46
CA LYS A 291 11.72 17.93 11.84
C LYS A 291 12.68 16.73 11.90
N VAL A 292 12.32 15.60 11.28
CA VAL A 292 13.18 14.41 11.30
C VAL A 292 14.49 14.67 10.56
N LEU A 293 14.42 15.35 9.41
CA LEU A 293 15.62 15.75 8.68
C LEU A 293 16.54 16.62 9.55
N GLU A 294 16.01 17.64 10.22
CA GLU A 294 16.78 18.50 11.12
C GLU A 294 17.45 17.69 12.26
N GLU A 295 16.74 16.74 12.85
CA GLU A 295 17.29 15.87 13.90
C GLU A 295 18.41 14.95 13.38
N ILE A 296 18.29 14.38 12.17
CA ILE A 296 19.37 13.61 11.53
C ILE A 296 20.62 14.49 11.36
N LEU A 297 20.44 15.71 10.86
CA LEU A 297 21.56 16.64 10.63
C LEU A 297 22.21 17.10 11.93
N ASN A 298 21.42 17.39 12.96
CA ASN A 298 21.93 17.74 14.29
C ASN A 298 22.68 16.59 14.97
N PHE A 299 22.41 15.34 14.57
CA PHE A 299 23.16 14.16 15.01
C PHE A 299 24.42 13.91 14.16
N ASN A 300 24.81 14.85 13.27
CA ASN A 300 25.93 14.74 12.33
C ASN A 300 25.80 13.54 11.37
N GLY A 301 24.57 13.16 11.02
CA GLY A 301 24.28 12.11 10.05
C GLY A 301 24.31 12.63 8.62
N SER A 302 24.93 11.87 7.72
CA SER A 302 24.61 11.94 6.29
C SER A 302 23.24 11.33 6.03
N VAL A 303 22.57 11.72 4.94
CA VAL A 303 21.19 11.30 4.68
C VAL A 303 20.94 11.10 3.20
N ASN A 304 20.20 10.04 2.87
CA ASN A 304 19.51 9.85 1.61
C ASN A 304 18.00 9.84 1.86
N MET A 305 17.30 10.74 1.18
CA MET A 305 15.85 10.86 1.25
C MET A 305 15.21 9.85 0.30
N TYR A 306 14.55 8.84 0.86
CA TYR A 306 13.85 7.79 0.12
C TYR A 306 12.33 7.99 0.25
N MET A 307 11.56 8.33 -0.76
CA MET A 307 11.97 8.78 -2.10
C MET A 307 12.15 10.29 -2.13
N PHE A 308 13.17 10.79 -2.83
CA PHE A 308 13.15 12.21 -3.19
C PHE A 308 12.20 12.46 -4.36
N HIS A 309 12.20 11.53 -5.33
CA HIS A 309 11.21 11.45 -6.40
C HIS A 309 10.94 9.98 -6.71
N GLY A 310 9.71 9.53 -6.50
CA GLY A 310 9.37 8.12 -6.69
C GLY A 310 9.03 7.75 -8.15
N GLY A 311 8.23 8.55 -8.85
CA GLY A 311 7.86 8.31 -10.26
C GLY A 311 6.67 7.35 -10.40
N SER A 312 6.71 6.45 -11.39
CA SER A 312 5.60 5.52 -11.67
C SER A 312 6.08 4.08 -11.87
N ASN A 313 5.31 3.12 -11.36
CA ASN A 313 5.42 1.70 -11.69
C ASN A 313 4.76 1.43 -13.04
N TRP A 314 5.53 1.58 -14.11
CA TRP A 314 5.07 1.37 -15.48
C TRP A 314 4.66 -0.08 -15.76
N GLY A 315 3.76 -0.27 -16.72
CA GLY A 315 3.32 -1.59 -17.15
C GLY A 315 2.76 -2.43 -16.01
N PHE A 316 3.43 -3.56 -15.76
CA PHE A 316 3.05 -4.56 -14.77
C PHE A 316 4.11 -4.72 -13.66
N LEU A 317 4.93 -3.70 -13.45
CA LEU A 317 6.16 -3.78 -12.65
C LEU A 317 6.01 -3.36 -11.18
N ASN A 318 4.79 -3.05 -10.74
CA ASN A 318 4.49 -2.86 -9.33
C ASN A 318 4.79 -4.17 -8.56
N GLY A 319 5.26 -4.05 -7.32
CA GLY A 319 5.39 -5.20 -6.44
C GLY A 319 4.11 -5.46 -5.64
N ALA A 320 4.28 -6.20 -4.55
CA ALA A 320 3.27 -6.39 -3.53
C ALA A 320 3.91 -6.72 -2.17
N ASN A 321 3.16 -6.52 -1.10
CA ASN A 321 3.50 -6.99 0.23
C ASN A 321 2.67 -8.23 0.61
N ILE A 322 3.10 -8.92 1.67
CA ILE A 322 2.26 -9.89 2.40
C ILE A 322 2.13 -9.39 3.83
N LYS A 323 0.89 -9.13 4.25
CA LYS A 323 0.56 -8.84 5.64
C LYS A 323 0.79 -10.08 6.50
N GLY A 324 1.55 -9.94 7.59
CA GLY A 324 1.80 -11.02 8.55
C GLY A 324 2.83 -12.05 8.07
N LEU A 325 2.90 -13.18 8.78
CA LEU A 325 3.87 -14.25 8.53
C LEU A 325 3.26 -15.38 7.68
N PHE A 326 2.19 -15.11 6.93
CA PHE A 326 1.51 -16.12 6.14
C PHE A 326 2.39 -16.60 4.99
N THR A 327 2.29 -17.89 4.67
CA THR A 327 3.08 -18.54 3.61
C THR A 327 2.31 -18.71 2.31
N ASP A 328 1.00 -18.41 2.32
CA ASP A 328 0.07 -18.78 1.27
C ASP A 328 -0.70 -17.57 0.70
N ASN A 329 -0.08 -16.41 0.46
CA ASN A 329 -0.71 -15.23 -0.18
C ASN A 329 -1.99 -14.68 0.48
N GLU A 330 -2.44 -15.17 1.65
CA GLU A 330 -3.65 -14.69 2.32
C GLU A 330 -3.64 -13.18 2.57
N GLY A 331 -2.48 -12.69 3.04
CA GLY A 331 -2.24 -11.29 3.33
C GLY A 331 -1.72 -10.47 2.15
N TYR A 332 -1.83 -10.95 0.90
CA TYR A 332 -1.27 -10.26 -0.26
C TYR A 332 -1.89 -8.86 -0.46
N GLN A 333 -1.02 -7.87 -0.61
CA GLN A 333 -1.34 -6.44 -0.74
C GLN A 333 -0.59 -5.87 -1.95
N PRO A 334 -1.24 -5.76 -3.12
CA PRO A 334 -0.57 -5.28 -4.33
C PRO A 334 -0.40 -3.76 -4.32
N ASP A 335 0.81 -3.31 -4.67
CA ASP A 335 1.15 -1.90 -4.79
C ASP A 335 0.41 -1.25 -5.96
N ILE A 336 0.12 0.05 -5.87
CA ILE A 336 -0.49 0.81 -6.96
C ILE A 336 0.52 1.14 -8.07
N SER A 337 0.02 1.65 -9.21
CA SER A 337 0.87 2.07 -10.32
C SER A 337 1.59 3.40 -10.06
N SER A 338 0.95 4.36 -9.39
CA SER A 338 1.62 5.59 -8.98
C SER A 338 2.65 5.28 -7.90
N TYR A 339 3.88 5.76 -8.06
CA TYR A 339 4.88 5.72 -7.00
C TYR A 339 5.20 7.15 -6.57
N ASP A 340 4.17 7.99 -6.45
CA ASP A 340 4.26 9.37 -5.97
C ASP A 340 4.95 9.44 -4.60
N TYR A 341 4.62 8.48 -3.73
CA TYR A 341 5.22 8.27 -2.41
C TYR A 341 4.94 9.41 -1.41
N ASP A 342 4.18 10.44 -1.80
CA ASP A 342 4.18 11.76 -1.14
C ASP A 342 5.61 12.29 -0.96
N ALA A 343 6.45 12.03 -1.96
CA ALA A 343 7.84 12.45 -1.98
C ALA A 343 7.96 13.98 -2.13
N PRO A 344 9.12 14.58 -1.76
CA PRO A 344 9.39 16.00 -2.01
C PRO A 344 9.16 16.44 -3.47
N LEU A 345 9.37 15.53 -4.43
CA LEU A 345 8.92 15.67 -5.81
C LEU A 345 7.84 14.63 -6.12
N SER A 346 6.63 15.11 -6.43
CA SER A 346 5.49 14.29 -6.84
C SER A 346 5.79 13.42 -8.06
N GLU A 347 4.87 12.52 -8.43
CA GLU A 347 4.96 11.64 -9.61
C GLU A 347 5.24 12.42 -10.92
N ALA A 348 4.62 13.59 -11.09
CA ALA A 348 4.87 14.51 -12.22
C ALA A 348 5.97 15.56 -11.94
N ALA A 349 6.75 15.38 -10.87
CA ALA A 349 7.85 16.24 -10.43
C ALA A 349 7.48 17.72 -10.27
N SER A 350 6.32 18.01 -9.68
CA SER A 350 5.96 19.35 -9.22
C SER A 350 6.97 19.83 -8.18
N HIS A 351 7.39 21.10 -8.23
CA HIS A 351 8.55 21.61 -7.51
C HIS A 351 8.23 22.53 -6.32
N ASP A 352 7.00 22.53 -5.81
CA ASP A 352 6.56 23.49 -4.79
C ASP A 352 7.31 23.34 -3.45
N ALA A 353 7.88 22.17 -3.18
CA ALA A 353 8.71 21.91 -2.00
C ALA A 353 10.17 22.39 -2.12
N ILE A 354 10.65 22.73 -3.33
CA ILE A 354 12.05 23.09 -3.56
C ILE A 354 12.30 24.57 -3.24
N LYS A 355 12.88 24.82 -2.06
CA LYS A 355 13.22 26.16 -1.54
C LYS A 355 14.59 26.65 -1.99
N VAL A 356 15.60 25.78 -1.98
CA VAL A 356 16.92 26.06 -2.55
C VAL A 356 16.80 25.93 -4.06
N ARG A 357 17.33 26.88 -4.84
CA ARG A 357 17.18 26.93 -6.31
C ARG A 357 18.52 27.19 -6.99
N GLN A 358 19.55 26.49 -6.52
CA GLN A 358 20.90 26.57 -7.05
C GLN A 358 21.40 25.17 -7.44
N PRO A 359 21.54 24.88 -8.74
CA PRO A 359 21.36 25.78 -9.86
C PRO A 359 19.86 26.07 -10.17
N ALA A 360 19.58 26.97 -11.11
CA ALA A 360 18.20 27.32 -11.47
C ALA A 360 17.38 26.08 -11.88
N LEU A 361 16.13 26.04 -11.40
CA LEU A 361 15.16 25.00 -11.74
C LEU A 361 14.89 24.99 -13.26
N PRO A 362 14.60 23.83 -13.84
CA PRO A 362 14.07 23.74 -15.19
C PRO A 362 12.78 24.56 -15.35
N LYS A 363 12.50 25.02 -16.58
CA LYS A 363 11.24 25.71 -16.87
C LYS A 363 10.08 24.76 -16.63
N LEU A 364 9.13 25.15 -15.79
CA LEU A 364 7.89 24.41 -15.60
C LEU A 364 7.07 24.42 -16.90
N VAL A 365 6.77 23.22 -17.40
CA VAL A 365 5.80 23.02 -18.47
C VAL A 365 4.50 22.60 -17.80
N GLU A 366 3.46 23.42 -17.95
CA GLU A 366 2.17 23.12 -17.34
C GLU A 366 1.52 21.90 -17.99
N ARG A 367 0.95 21.05 -17.13
CA ARG A 367 0.12 19.93 -17.53
C ARG A 367 -1.15 20.42 -18.21
N VAL A 368 -1.76 19.58 -19.05
CA VAL A 368 -2.99 19.92 -19.77
C VAL A 368 -4.04 18.84 -19.59
N ALA A 369 -5.31 19.23 -19.51
CA ALA A 369 -6.43 18.32 -19.71
C ALA A 369 -6.79 18.31 -21.20
N TYR A 370 -6.40 17.26 -21.93
CA TYR A 370 -6.78 17.10 -23.32
C TYR A 370 -8.30 16.89 -23.49
N PRO A 371 -8.87 17.16 -24.68
CA PRO A 371 -10.28 16.90 -24.95
C PRO A 371 -10.65 15.44 -24.70
N THR A 372 -11.85 15.20 -24.16
CA THR A 372 -12.45 13.87 -24.04
C THR A 372 -12.54 13.20 -25.41
N VAL A 373 -12.16 11.93 -25.49
CA VAL A 373 -12.22 11.13 -26.72
C VAL A 373 -13.23 9.98 -26.57
N SER A 374 -13.98 9.72 -27.63
CA SER A 374 -14.94 8.60 -27.67
C SER A 374 -14.22 7.29 -27.97
N ILE A 375 -14.77 6.20 -27.43
CA ILE A 375 -14.35 4.85 -27.81
C ILE A 375 -14.86 4.58 -29.22
N ILE A 376 -13.95 4.18 -30.12
CA ILE A 376 -14.23 3.96 -31.55
C ILE A 376 -14.15 2.49 -31.94
N GLY A 377 -13.57 1.63 -31.10
CA GLY A 377 -13.49 0.21 -31.37
C GLY A 377 -13.31 -0.65 -30.11
N GLU A 378 -13.62 -1.93 -30.24
CA GLU A 378 -13.37 -2.95 -29.22
C GLU A 378 -12.81 -4.25 -29.82
N LEU A 379 -12.07 -4.99 -28.99
CA LEU A 379 -11.70 -6.38 -29.19
C LEU A 379 -12.15 -7.17 -27.96
N ALA A 380 -13.01 -8.16 -28.17
CA ALA A 380 -13.41 -9.07 -27.11
C ALA A 380 -12.26 -10.04 -26.79
N ILE A 381 -12.27 -10.63 -25.58
CA ILE A 381 -11.22 -11.57 -25.16
C ILE A 381 -11.04 -12.73 -26.14
N LYS A 382 -12.12 -13.22 -26.77
CA LYS A 382 -12.08 -14.24 -27.81
C LYS A 382 -11.28 -13.78 -29.03
N ASP A 383 -11.56 -12.59 -29.54
CA ASP A 383 -10.89 -12.03 -30.73
C ASP A 383 -9.42 -11.72 -30.44
N LEU A 384 -9.10 -11.32 -29.20
CA LEU A 384 -7.72 -11.14 -28.76
C LEU A 384 -6.98 -12.48 -28.70
N ALA A 385 -7.59 -13.49 -28.08
CA ALA A 385 -6.98 -14.81 -27.89
C ALA A 385 -6.74 -15.57 -29.21
N GLU A 386 -7.55 -15.33 -30.25
CA GLU A 386 -7.36 -15.93 -31.58
C GLU A 386 -6.09 -15.42 -32.30
N GLN A 387 -5.51 -14.31 -31.83
CA GLN A 387 -4.30 -13.70 -32.40
C GLN A 387 -3.03 -14.11 -31.67
N ILE A 388 -3.14 -15.00 -30.66
CA ILE A 388 -2.07 -15.36 -29.74
C ILE A 388 -1.82 -16.87 -29.81
N GLU A 389 -0.56 -17.26 -29.63
CA GLU A 389 -0.16 -18.65 -29.61
C GLU A 389 -0.85 -19.42 -28.47
N VAL A 390 -1.33 -20.63 -28.77
CA VAL A 390 -2.07 -21.47 -27.83
C VAL A 390 -1.23 -22.69 -27.46
N PHE A 391 -1.04 -22.90 -26.16
CA PHE A 391 -0.35 -24.04 -25.60
C PHE A 391 -1.36 -25.04 -25.04
N SER A 392 -0.98 -26.32 -24.94
CA SER A 392 -1.82 -27.35 -24.33
C SER A 392 -1.16 -27.89 -23.08
N SER A 393 -1.94 -28.12 -22.02
CA SER A 393 -1.47 -28.74 -20.79
C SER A 393 -2.55 -29.60 -20.16
N ASN A 394 -2.18 -30.74 -19.58
CA ASN A 394 -3.16 -31.61 -18.92
C ASN A 394 -3.74 -30.96 -17.64
N LYS A 395 -2.95 -30.13 -16.96
CA LYS A 395 -3.34 -29.34 -15.78
C LYS A 395 -3.01 -27.86 -15.99
N PRO A 396 -3.69 -26.94 -15.30
CA PRO A 396 -3.26 -25.55 -15.23
C PRO A 396 -1.79 -25.45 -14.76
N ILE A 397 -0.97 -24.68 -15.49
CA ILE A 397 0.45 -24.44 -15.20
C ILE A 397 0.67 -22.97 -14.87
N SER A 398 1.68 -22.67 -14.05
CA SER A 398 2.02 -21.29 -13.71
C SER A 398 2.62 -20.53 -14.89
N MET A 399 2.55 -19.20 -14.81
CA MET A 399 3.08 -18.29 -15.84
C MET A 399 4.57 -18.56 -16.12
N GLU A 400 5.36 -18.78 -15.07
CA GLU A 400 6.81 -18.96 -15.20
C GLU A 400 7.17 -20.27 -15.87
N MET A 401 6.29 -21.28 -15.85
CA MET A 401 6.55 -22.61 -16.41
C MET A 401 6.15 -22.75 -17.88
N LEU A 402 5.58 -21.71 -18.49
CA LEU A 402 5.25 -21.72 -19.91
C LEU A 402 6.50 -21.86 -20.79
N PRO A 403 6.42 -22.57 -21.93
CA PRO A 403 7.54 -22.75 -22.85
C PRO A 403 7.66 -21.57 -23.83
N ILE A 404 7.56 -20.33 -23.33
CA ILE A 404 7.68 -19.10 -24.13
C ILE A 404 8.93 -18.31 -23.73
N ASN A 405 9.25 -17.25 -24.48
CA ASN A 405 10.35 -16.33 -24.18
C ASN A 405 11.69 -17.06 -24.02
N ASN A 406 12.05 -17.89 -25.00
CA ASN A 406 13.23 -18.75 -24.94
C ASN A 406 13.23 -19.64 -23.68
N ASN A 407 12.06 -20.18 -23.33
CA ASN A 407 11.87 -21.01 -22.14
C ASN A 407 12.10 -20.25 -20.81
N SER A 408 11.97 -18.93 -20.79
CA SER A 408 11.95 -18.11 -19.57
C SER A 408 10.56 -18.00 -18.93
N GLY A 409 9.52 -18.47 -19.63
CA GLY A 409 8.13 -18.36 -19.19
C GLY A 409 7.54 -16.98 -19.41
N GLN A 410 6.28 -16.82 -19.00
CA GLN A 410 5.58 -15.55 -18.98
C GLN A 410 5.90 -14.83 -17.67
N SER A 411 6.44 -13.62 -17.76
CA SER A 411 6.75 -12.84 -16.56
C SER A 411 5.53 -12.08 -16.04
N TYR A 412 4.76 -11.46 -16.95
CA TYR A 412 3.76 -10.44 -16.62
C TYR A 412 2.48 -10.58 -17.43
N GLY A 413 1.46 -9.80 -17.06
CA GLY A 413 0.20 -9.69 -17.78
C GLY A 413 -0.82 -10.74 -17.34
N TYR A 414 -1.42 -11.42 -18.32
CA TYR A 414 -2.60 -12.26 -18.13
C TYR A 414 -2.41 -13.64 -18.76
N LEU A 415 -3.15 -14.62 -18.25
CA LEU A 415 -3.19 -15.98 -18.77
C LEU A 415 -4.63 -16.45 -18.90
N ILE A 416 -5.00 -16.99 -20.07
CA ILE A 416 -6.30 -17.65 -20.23
C ILE A 416 -6.10 -19.15 -20.12
N TYR A 417 -6.78 -19.78 -19.16
CA TYR A 417 -7.02 -21.23 -19.18
C TYR A 417 -8.37 -21.49 -19.83
N ARG A 418 -8.36 -22.05 -21.03
CA ARG A 418 -9.55 -22.34 -21.84
C ARG A 418 -9.82 -23.83 -21.90
N LYS A 419 -11.08 -24.19 -21.70
CA LYS A 419 -11.59 -25.56 -21.87
C LYS A 419 -12.82 -25.53 -22.77
N SER A 420 -12.72 -26.16 -23.94
CA SER A 420 -13.83 -26.31 -24.88
C SER A 420 -14.57 -27.64 -24.69
N ASN A 421 -15.79 -27.71 -25.23
CA ASN A 421 -16.66 -28.89 -25.19
C ASN A 421 -17.00 -29.35 -23.77
N VAL A 422 -17.28 -28.41 -22.87
CA VAL A 422 -17.69 -28.68 -21.49
C VAL A 422 -19.21 -28.66 -21.39
N ASP A 423 -19.79 -29.73 -20.83
CA ASP A 423 -21.19 -29.74 -20.45
C ASP A 423 -21.34 -29.17 -19.04
N ILE A 424 -22.08 -28.06 -18.92
CA ILE A 424 -22.31 -27.35 -17.67
C ILE A 424 -23.78 -27.47 -17.33
N THR A 425 -24.13 -28.11 -16.21
CA THR A 425 -25.52 -28.21 -15.76
C THR A 425 -26.00 -26.90 -15.14
N GLU A 426 -27.32 -26.75 -15.01
CA GLU A 426 -27.90 -25.63 -14.26
C GLU A 426 -27.33 -25.57 -12.83
N ASN A 427 -26.98 -24.37 -12.37
CA ASN A 427 -26.39 -24.09 -11.06
C ASN A 427 -25.12 -24.90 -10.76
N ALA A 428 -24.38 -25.33 -11.79
CA ALA A 428 -23.12 -26.02 -11.59
C ALA A 428 -22.14 -25.17 -10.78
N VAL A 429 -21.34 -25.83 -9.94
CA VAL A 429 -20.37 -25.17 -9.08
C VAL A 429 -18.97 -25.38 -9.65
N LEU A 430 -18.32 -24.29 -10.01
CA LEU A 430 -16.89 -24.25 -10.31
C LEU A 430 -16.12 -24.14 -8.99
N LYS A 431 -15.13 -25.00 -8.78
CA LYS A 431 -14.17 -24.93 -7.67
C LYS A 431 -12.76 -24.76 -8.24
N ILE A 432 -12.00 -23.84 -7.66
CA ILE A 432 -10.56 -23.71 -7.91
C ILE A 432 -9.86 -24.09 -6.61
N GLU A 433 -9.13 -25.19 -6.60
CA GLU A 433 -8.35 -25.62 -5.44
C GLU A 433 -7.07 -24.81 -5.27
N GLY A 434 -6.66 -24.63 -4.02
CA GLY A 434 -5.62 -23.69 -3.64
C GLY A 434 -6.10 -22.24 -3.78
N ARG A 435 -5.17 -21.32 -4.03
CA ARG A 435 -5.46 -19.90 -4.19
C ARG A 435 -5.24 -19.45 -5.62
N VAL A 436 -6.04 -18.47 -6.01
CA VAL A 436 -5.85 -17.73 -7.24
C VAL A 436 -4.64 -16.81 -7.08
N CYS A 437 -3.66 -16.91 -7.98
CA CYS A 437 -2.45 -16.07 -7.97
C CYS A 437 -2.47 -15.16 -9.23
N ASP A 438 -3.12 -14.01 -9.24
CA ASP A 438 -3.72 -13.33 -8.08
C ASP A 438 -5.23 -13.08 -8.21
N THR A 439 -5.73 -12.86 -9.42
CA THR A 439 -7.19 -12.76 -9.65
C THR A 439 -7.65 -13.51 -10.89
N VAL A 440 -8.90 -13.96 -10.92
CA VAL A 440 -9.50 -14.70 -12.04
C VAL A 440 -10.92 -14.22 -12.37
N LEU A 441 -11.17 -14.02 -13.66
CA LEU A 441 -12.50 -13.83 -14.23
C LEU A 441 -12.93 -15.10 -14.96
N VAL A 442 -14.19 -15.49 -14.78
CA VAL A 442 -14.79 -16.67 -15.41
C VAL A 442 -15.72 -16.22 -16.52
N LEU A 443 -15.53 -16.81 -17.70
CA LEU A 443 -16.41 -16.61 -18.84
C LEU A 443 -16.93 -17.95 -19.36
N ILE A 444 -18.18 -17.95 -19.83
CA ILE A 444 -18.79 -19.07 -20.56
C ILE A 444 -19.20 -18.55 -21.93
N ASN A 445 -18.67 -19.19 -22.99
CA ASN A 445 -18.90 -18.80 -24.38
C ASN A 445 -18.57 -17.32 -24.67
N GLY A 446 -17.59 -16.76 -23.96
CA GLY A 446 -17.19 -15.35 -24.07
C GLY A 446 -18.02 -14.36 -23.23
N GLU A 447 -19.05 -14.81 -22.51
CA GLU A 447 -19.86 -13.98 -21.63
C GLU A 447 -19.38 -14.05 -20.18
N LEU A 448 -19.32 -12.91 -19.49
CA LEU A 448 -18.83 -12.80 -18.12
C LEU A 448 -19.79 -13.45 -17.11
N VAL A 449 -19.27 -14.36 -16.28
CA VAL A 449 -19.99 -15.00 -15.17
C VAL A 449 -19.56 -14.42 -13.82
N SER A 450 -18.29 -14.02 -13.68
CA SER A 450 -17.77 -13.42 -12.44
C SER A 450 -18.54 -12.16 -12.04
N LYS A 451 -18.65 -11.95 -10.73
CA LYS A 451 -19.28 -10.76 -10.15
C LYS A 451 -18.52 -9.49 -10.56
N ILE A 452 -19.25 -8.46 -10.98
CA ILE A 452 -18.69 -7.12 -11.20
C ILE A 452 -18.22 -6.55 -9.86
N LEU A 453 -16.97 -6.09 -9.82
CA LEU A 453 -16.37 -5.44 -8.66
C LEU A 453 -17.06 -4.09 -8.38
N LYS A 454 -17.53 -3.88 -7.15
CA LYS A 454 -18.25 -2.66 -6.73
C LYS A 454 -17.73 -2.09 -5.42
N GLU A 455 -17.32 -2.94 -4.49
CA GLU A 455 -16.87 -2.53 -3.16
C GLU A 455 -15.72 -3.40 -2.66
N GLN A 456 -14.97 -2.92 -1.67
CA GLN A 456 -13.78 -3.61 -1.17
C GLN A 456 -14.06 -5.03 -0.66
N GLY A 457 -15.23 -5.27 -0.08
CA GLY A 457 -15.64 -6.61 0.37
C GLY A 457 -15.84 -7.63 -0.75
N ASP A 458 -15.92 -7.19 -2.01
CA ASP A 458 -15.96 -8.11 -3.16
C ASP A 458 -14.63 -8.85 -3.34
N LEU A 459 -13.51 -8.27 -2.86
CA LEU A 459 -12.19 -8.92 -2.87
C LEU A 459 -12.12 -10.14 -1.93
N ASP A 460 -13.07 -10.26 -1.00
CA ASP A 460 -13.17 -11.42 -0.09
C ASP A 460 -13.97 -12.58 -0.72
N GLY A 461 -14.51 -12.39 -1.93
CA GLY A 461 -15.27 -13.39 -2.67
C GLY A 461 -14.45 -14.27 -3.61
N PHE A 462 -15.14 -15.09 -4.40
CA PHE A 462 -14.52 -15.87 -5.48
C PHE A 462 -13.81 -14.96 -6.49
N GLY A 463 -12.65 -15.40 -6.96
CA GLY A 463 -11.91 -14.72 -8.02
C GLY A 463 -10.69 -13.95 -7.53
N TYR A 464 -10.42 -13.93 -6.22
CA TYR A 464 -9.33 -13.17 -5.61
C TYR A 464 -8.51 -14.06 -4.66
N TRP A 465 -7.25 -13.70 -4.44
CA TRP A 465 -6.28 -14.43 -3.63
C TRP A 465 -6.71 -14.71 -2.18
N ARG A 466 -7.61 -13.89 -1.62
CA ARG A 466 -8.02 -13.93 -0.21
C ARG A 466 -8.71 -15.22 0.18
N LEU A 467 -9.44 -15.85 -0.74
CA LEU A 467 -10.19 -17.08 -0.48
C LEU A 467 -9.47 -18.29 -1.09
N LYS A 468 -9.05 -19.22 -0.21
CA LYS A 468 -8.55 -20.54 -0.62
C LYS A 468 -9.71 -21.48 -0.94
N ASP A 469 -9.50 -22.36 -1.92
CA ASP A 469 -10.46 -23.38 -2.37
C ASP A 469 -11.81 -22.75 -2.77
N SER A 470 -11.74 -21.58 -3.40
CA SER A 470 -12.91 -20.76 -3.71
C SER A 470 -13.86 -21.44 -4.70
N THR A 471 -15.16 -21.21 -4.51
CA THR A 471 -16.23 -21.75 -5.37
C THR A 471 -17.12 -20.66 -5.97
N LEU A 472 -17.62 -20.91 -7.18
CA LEU A 472 -18.54 -20.04 -7.91
C LEU A 472 -19.71 -20.86 -8.46
N ASN A 473 -20.94 -20.42 -8.19
CA ASN A 473 -22.11 -20.93 -8.91
C ASN A 473 -22.15 -20.30 -10.31
N LEU A 474 -22.12 -21.15 -11.35
CA LEU A 474 -22.08 -20.75 -12.77
C LEU A 474 -23.42 -20.22 -13.31
N GLY A 475 -24.45 -20.15 -12.46
CA GLY A 475 -25.75 -19.57 -12.75
C GLY A 475 -26.81 -20.60 -13.13
N PRO A 476 -28.07 -20.17 -13.28
CA PRO A 476 -29.22 -21.05 -13.46
C PRO A 476 -29.31 -21.70 -14.85
N GLN A 477 -28.48 -21.27 -15.81
CA GLN A 477 -28.52 -21.76 -17.18
C GLN A 477 -27.59 -22.96 -17.37
N GLY A 478 -28.09 -24.01 -18.02
CA GLY A 478 -27.27 -25.13 -18.50
C GLY A 478 -26.71 -24.86 -19.89
N TYR A 479 -25.51 -25.37 -20.15
CA TYR A 479 -24.81 -25.27 -21.44
C TYR A 479 -24.33 -26.65 -21.90
N LYS A 480 -24.46 -26.92 -23.20
CA LYS A 480 -23.92 -28.11 -23.85
C LYS A 480 -22.77 -27.73 -24.78
N GLY A 481 -21.66 -28.47 -24.70
CA GLY A 481 -20.48 -28.21 -25.53
C GLY A 481 -19.90 -26.78 -25.36
N ALA A 482 -19.99 -26.22 -24.15
CA ALA A 482 -19.59 -24.85 -23.88
C ALA A 482 -18.06 -24.67 -23.92
N THR A 483 -17.63 -23.42 -24.11
CA THR A 483 -16.25 -23.01 -23.83
C THR A 483 -16.20 -22.28 -22.50
N LEU A 484 -15.46 -22.83 -21.54
CA LEU A 484 -15.13 -22.20 -20.26
C LEU A 484 -13.77 -21.52 -20.38
N GLU A 485 -13.69 -20.26 -19.96
CA GLU A 485 -12.43 -19.50 -19.95
C GLU A 485 -12.20 -18.91 -18.56
N LEU A 486 -10.99 -19.10 -18.04
CA LEU A 486 -10.52 -18.51 -16.80
C LEU A 486 -9.42 -17.51 -17.15
N LEU A 487 -9.74 -16.22 -17.14
CA LEU A 487 -8.80 -15.13 -17.39
C LEU A 487 -8.13 -14.74 -16.08
N VAL A 488 -6.85 -15.08 -15.93
CA VAL A 488 -6.07 -14.90 -14.71
C VAL A 488 -5.10 -13.74 -14.89
N GLU A 489 -5.00 -12.88 -13.89
CA GLU A 489 -4.09 -11.74 -13.87
C GLU A 489 -3.02 -11.91 -12.79
N ASN A 490 -1.77 -11.61 -13.15
CA ASN A 490 -0.69 -11.34 -12.20
C ASN A 490 -0.75 -9.86 -11.76
N TRP A 491 -0.93 -9.62 -10.47
CA TRP A 491 -0.99 -8.27 -9.88
C TRP A 491 0.37 -7.76 -9.38
N GLY A 492 1.41 -8.59 -9.43
CA GLY A 492 2.75 -8.27 -8.95
C GLY A 492 3.28 -9.35 -8.01
N ARG A 493 4.52 -9.81 -8.19
CA ARG A 493 5.16 -10.71 -7.22
C ARG A 493 5.58 -9.94 -5.99
N VAL A 494 5.47 -10.61 -4.85
CA VAL A 494 5.81 -10.01 -3.56
C VAL A 494 7.26 -9.59 -3.55
N ASN A 495 7.49 -8.36 -3.09
CA ASN A 495 8.78 -7.69 -3.17
C ASN A 495 9.51 -7.65 -1.82
N TYR A 496 8.84 -8.00 -0.72
CA TYR A 496 9.36 -7.94 0.64
C TYR A 496 8.85 -9.13 1.48
N GLY A 497 9.71 -9.69 2.33
CA GLY A 497 9.34 -10.74 3.26
C GLY A 497 10.48 -11.65 3.68
N LYS A 498 10.13 -12.76 4.34
CA LYS A 498 11.06 -13.83 4.74
C LYS A 498 11.38 -14.73 3.56
N LEU A 499 12.56 -15.37 3.57
CA LEU A 499 13.05 -16.21 2.46
C LEU A 499 12.06 -17.30 2.03
N TYR A 500 11.34 -17.91 2.99
CA TYR A 500 10.35 -18.95 2.69
C TYR A 500 9.11 -18.43 1.93
N GLN A 501 8.88 -17.11 1.90
CA GLN A 501 7.77 -16.48 1.19
C GLN A 501 8.09 -16.18 -0.28
N PHE A 502 9.33 -16.36 -0.75
CA PHE A 502 9.74 -16.03 -2.13
C PHE A 502 9.33 -17.07 -3.19
N LYS A 503 8.45 -18.02 -2.86
CA LYS A 503 7.81 -18.94 -3.83
C LYS A 503 6.60 -18.26 -4.48
N GLN A 504 6.86 -17.44 -5.50
CA GLN A 504 5.91 -16.44 -6.01
C GLN A 504 5.32 -16.77 -7.40
N HIS A 505 5.08 -18.06 -7.68
CA HIS A 505 4.48 -18.49 -8.95
C HIS A 505 3.08 -17.90 -9.16
N LYS A 506 2.81 -17.43 -10.39
CA LYS A 506 1.54 -16.81 -10.78
C LYS A 506 0.71 -17.74 -11.67
N GLY A 507 -0.61 -17.54 -11.71
CA GLY A 507 -1.57 -18.41 -12.39
C GLY A 507 -2.34 -19.32 -11.45
N LEU A 508 -2.97 -20.35 -12.01
CA LEU A 508 -3.65 -21.42 -11.27
C LEU A 508 -2.73 -22.65 -11.31
N TRP A 509 -1.97 -22.90 -10.26
CA TRP A 509 -0.99 -24.01 -10.24
C TRP A 509 -1.03 -24.82 -8.93
N GLN A 510 -1.72 -24.32 -7.91
CA GLN A 510 -1.72 -24.89 -6.56
C GLN A 510 -2.62 -26.12 -6.39
N GLY A 511 -3.57 -26.35 -7.30
CA GLY A 511 -4.55 -27.43 -7.19
C GLY A 511 -5.32 -27.68 -8.48
N ASP A 512 -6.30 -28.59 -8.42
CA ASP A 512 -7.16 -28.92 -9.55
C ASP A 512 -8.33 -27.93 -9.70
N ILE A 513 -8.93 -27.91 -10.89
CA ILE A 513 -10.12 -27.10 -11.20
C ILE A 513 -11.27 -28.05 -11.50
N LEU A 514 -12.40 -27.86 -10.82
CA LEU A 514 -13.50 -28.80 -10.83
C LEU A 514 -14.83 -28.14 -11.18
N ILE A 515 -15.70 -28.86 -11.89
CA ILE A 515 -17.12 -28.55 -12.01
C ILE A 515 -17.92 -29.68 -11.38
N ASN A 516 -18.76 -29.37 -10.38
CA ASN A 516 -19.53 -30.37 -9.63
C ASN A 516 -18.65 -31.55 -9.16
N ASP A 517 -17.49 -31.23 -8.58
CA ASP A 517 -16.47 -32.17 -8.10
C ASP A 517 -15.83 -33.08 -9.17
N VAL A 518 -16.05 -32.78 -10.46
CA VAL A 518 -15.37 -33.43 -11.57
C VAL A 518 -14.18 -32.59 -12.02
N ILE A 519 -12.98 -33.17 -11.94
CA ILE A 519 -11.73 -32.51 -12.34
C ILE A 519 -11.73 -32.25 -13.86
N LEU A 520 -11.43 -31.01 -14.23
CA LEU A 520 -11.19 -30.60 -15.59
C LEU A 520 -9.71 -30.76 -15.95
N SER A 521 -9.44 -31.45 -17.06
CA SER A 521 -8.11 -31.69 -17.60
C SER A 521 -8.00 -31.21 -19.04
N ASN A 522 -6.82 -31.28 -19.65
CA ASN A 522 -6.56 -30.92 -21.05
C ASN A 522 -7.01 -29.48 -21.38
N TRP A 523 -6.30 -28.53 -20.78
CA TRP A 523 -6.47 -27.10 -20.91
C TRP A 523 -5.71 -26.55 -22.11
N GLN A 524 -6.33 -25.61 -22.81
CA GLN A 524 -5.62 -24.65 -23.65
C GLN A 524 -5.15 -23.49 -22.78
N VAL A 525 -3.91 -23.05 -22.98
CA VAL A 525 -3.26 -22.02 -22.17
C VAL A 525 -2.77 -20.93 -23.11
N ILE A 526 -3.24 -19.70 -22.93
CA ILE A 526 -3.03 -18.58 -23.87
C ILE A 526 -2.40 -17.40 -23.11
N PRO A 527 -1.09 -17.13 -23.29
CA PRO A 527 -0.38 -16.07 -22.58
C PRO A 527 -0.62 -14.71 -23.23
N LEU A 528 -1.19 -13.77 -22.49
CA LEU A 528 -1.40 -12.38 -22.92
C LEU A 528 -0.40 -11.47 -22.21
N GLU A 529 0.76 -11.26 -22.85
CA GLU A 529 1.86 -10.47 -22.29
C GLU A 529 1.68 -8.96 -22.50
N PHE A 530 0.93 -8.57 -23.54
CA PHE A 530 0.75 -7.17 -23.95
C PHE A 530 2.07 -6.46 -24.25
N LYS A 531 3.01 -7.17 -24.90
CA LYS A 531 4.25 -6.59 -25.40
C LYS A 531 3.98 -5.51 -26.44
N ARG A 532 4.90 -4.55 -26.62
CA ARG A 532 4.73 -3.46 -27.62
C ARG A 532 4.48 -4.02 -29.02
N SER A 533 5.21 -5.09 -29.39
CA SER A 533 5.06 -5.77 -30.68
C SER A 533 3.70 -6.46 -30.84
N GLN A 534 3.18 -7.08 -29.77
CA GLN A 534 1.86 -7.70 -29.74
C GLN A 534 0.77 -6.64 -29.92
N ILE A 535 0.85 -5.53 -29.17
CA ILE A 535 -0.14 -4.44 -29.23
C ILE A 535 -0.19 -3.82 -30.63
N LYS A 536 0.96 -3.51 -31.24
CA LYS A 536 1.03 -3.00 -32.62
C LYS A 536 0.41 -3.93 -33.66
N GLY A 537 0.45 -5.24 -33.40
CA GLY A 537 -0.05 -6.27 -34.30
C GLY A 537 -1.56 -6.49 -34.26
N LEU A 538 -2.28 -5.91 -33.27
CA LEU A 538 -3.70 -6.17 -33.03
C LEU A 538 -4.59 -5.70 -34.19
N LYS A 539 -5.45 -6.61 -34.67
CA LYS A 539 -6.38 -6.39 -35.78
C LYS A 539 -7.79 -6.81 -35.40
N GLY A 540 -8.75 -6.49 -36.28
CA GLY A 540 -10.13 -6.97 -36.15
C GLY A 540 -11.03 -6.15 -35.23
N TRP A 541 -10.69 -4.88 -34.98
CA TRP A 541 -11.49 -3.98 -34.15
C TRP A 541 -12.94 -3.89 -34.64
N LYS A 542 -13.89 -4.10 -33.72
CA LYS A 542 -15.33 -4.02 -33.97
C LYS A 542 -15.90 -2.74 -33.36
N SER A 543 -17.12 -2.35 -33.75
CA SER A 543 -17.82 -1.25 -33.10
C SER A 543 -18.04 -1.54 -31.61
N PRO A 544 -17.83 -0.57 -30.71
CA PRO A 544 -17.91 -0.80 -29.28
C PRO A 544 -19.33 -1.14 -28.85
N THR A 545 -19.44 -2.07 -27.89
CA THR A 545 -20.69 -2.51 -27.29
C THR A 545 -20.65 -2.30 -25.78
N ASN A 546 -21.79 -1.95 -25.19
CA ASN A 546 -21.89 -1.73 -23.75
C ASN A 546 -22.29 -3.00 -23.00
N THR A 547 -21.61 -4.11 -23.28
CA THR A 547 -21.80 -5.38 -22.56
C THR A 547 -20.66 -5.61 -21.57
N ALA A 548 -20.98 -6.23 -20.45
CA ALA A 548 -20.00 -6.51 -19.40
C ALA A 548 -19.05 -7.64 -19.81
N GLY A 549 -17.76 -7.46 -19.53
CA GLY A 549 -16.73 -8.49 -19.71
C GLY A 549 -15.39 -7.91 -20.14
N PRO A 550 -14.32 -8.73 -20.09
CA PRO A 550 -12.98 -8.30 -20.45
C PRO A 550 -12.87 -7.99 -21.94
N LYS A 551 -12.59 -6.72 -22.25
CA LYS A 551 -12.37 -6.23 -23.62
C LYS A 551 -11.27 -5.20 -23.66
N LEU A 552 -10.60 -5.12 -24.80
CA LEU A 552 -9.72 -4.01 -25.13
C LEU A 552 -10.49 -2.97 -25.93
N TYR A 553 -10.60 -1.75 -25.43
CA TYR A 553 -11.26 -0.64 -26.09
C TYR A 553 -10.23 0.29 -26.71
N ARG A 554 -10.51 0.87 -27.89
CA ARG A 554 -9.63 1.80 -28.61
C ARG A 554 -10.28 3.17 -28.76
N SER A 555 -9.49 4.20 -28.49
CA SER A 555 -9.78 5.61 -28.76
C SER A 555 -8.56 6.25 -29.44
N VAL A 556 -8.74 7.40 -30.08
CA VAL A 556 -7.63 8.17 -30.69
C VAL A 556 -7.63 9.59 -30.13
N LEU A 557 -6.47 10.01 -29.61
CA LEU A 557 -6.22 11.37 -29.14
C LEU A 557 -5.30 12.10 -30.13
N THR A 558 -5.80 13.17 -30.74
CA THR A 558 -4.97 14.05 -31.59
C THR A 558 -4.33 15.16 -30.75
N VAL A 559 -3.01 15.30 -30.84
CA VAL A 559 -2.19 16.22 -30.03
C VAL A 559 -1.39 17.17 -30.92
N ASP A 560 -1.49 18.48 -30.70
CA ASP A 560 -0.65 19.47 -31.41
C ASP A 560 0.73 19.63 -30.78
N GLU A 561 0.77 19.75 -29.45
CA GLU A 561 1.97 19.87 -28.62
C GLU A 561 1.86 18.87 -27.45
N PRO A 562 2.70 17.81 -27.43
CA PRO A 562 2.77 16.87 -26.31
C PRO A 562 3.10 17.57 -24.99
N ARG A 563 2.26 17.35 -23.99
CA ARG A 563 2.41 17.83 -22.61
C ARG A 563 1.92 16.76 -21.64
N ASP A 564 2.47 16.77 -20.44
CA ASP A 564 2.07 15.89 -19.35
C ASP A 564 0.57 16.05 -19.06
N THR A 565 -0.11 14.95 -18.78
CA THR A 565 -1.55 14.88 -18.46
C THR A 565 -1.83 13.67 -17.57
N TYR A 566 -3.08 13.49 -17.17
CA TYR A 566 -3.56 12.29 -16.51
C TYR A 566 -4.82 11.78 -17.19
N LEU A 567 -4.94 10.46 -17.38
CA LEU A 567 -6.22 9.86 -17.73
C LEU A 567 -7.07 9.71 -16.48
N ASP A 568 -8.34 10.12 -16.53
CA ASP A 568 -9.30 9.97 -15.44
C ASP A 568 -9.98 8.61 -15.49
N MET A 569 -9.66 7.76 -14.51
CA MET A 569 -10.09 6.37 -14.45
C MET A 569 -11.34 6.15 -13.59
N ARG A 570 -11.92 7.19 -12.98
CA ARG A 570 -13.08 7.07 -12.08
C ARG A 570 -14.34 6.53 -12.73
N GLY A 571 -14.44 6.60 -14.06
CA GLY A 571 -15.53 6.02 -14.85
C GLY A 571 -15.33 4.54 -15.20
N TRP A 572 -14.12 4.02 -15.00
CA TRP A 572 -13.73 2.65 -15.31
C TRP A 572 -13.71 1.81 -14.03
N ILE A 573 -13.67 0.48 -14.13
CA ILE A 573 -13.76 -0.41 -12.97
C ILE A 573 -12.42 -1.04 -12.64
N LYS A 574 -11.83 -1.78 -13.58
CA LYS A 574 -10.56 -2.45 -13.33
C LYS A 574 -9.87 -2.84 -14.63
N GLY A 575 -8.56 -2.63 -14.68
CA GLY A 575 -7.75 -3.10 -15.79
C GLY A 575 -6.47 -2.30 -15.96
N PHE A 576 -6.09 -2.02 -17.21
CA PHE A 576 -4.92 -1.21 -17.52
C PHE A 576 -5.11 -0.36 -18.77
N VAL A 577 -4.30 0.69 -18.88
CA VAL A 577 -4.27 1.62 -20.00
C VAL A 577 -2.98 1.42 -20.81
N VAL A 578 -3.11 1.52 -22.13
CA VAL A 578 -2.01 1.56 -23.09
C VAL A 578 -2.06 2.90 -23.84
N VAL A 579 -0.91 3.53 -24.03
CA VAL A 579 -0.77 4.69 -24.89
C VAL A 579 0.21 4.38 -26.01
N ASN A 580 -0.25 4.56 -27.25
CA ASN A 580 0.36 4.06 -28.47
C ASN A 580 0.54 2.54 -28.42
N ASP A 581 1.67 2.08 -27.90
CA ASP A 581 2.05 0.67 -27.76
C ASP A 581 2.57 0.33 -26.35
N PHE A 582 2.60 1.29 -25.44
CA PHE A 582 3.17 1.13 -24.10
C PHE A 582 2.09 0.99 -23.02
N VAL A 583 2.17 -0.07 -22.22
CA VAL A 583 1.29 -0.24 -21.04
C VAL A 583 1.67 0.80 -19.99
N LEU A 584 0.80 1.79 -19.82
CA LEU A 584 1.06 2.97 -19.01
C LEU A 584 0.85 2.70 -17.52
N SER A 585 -0.34 2.22 -17.15
CA SER A 585 -0.77 2.12 -15.76
C SER A 585 -1.86 1.07 -15.62
N ARG A 586 -1.84 0.33 -14.51
CA ARG A 586 -3.04 -0.35 -14.01
C ARG A 586 -3.98 0.67 -13.39
N TYR A 587 -5.25 0.30 -13.26
CA TYR A 587 -6.23 1.10 -12.52
C TYR A 587 -7.26 0.19 -11.84
N LEU A 588 -7.80 0.69 -10.73
CA LEU A 588 -8.84 0.02 -9.97
C LEU A 588 -9.77 1.07 -9.35
N ALA A 589 -11.07 0.95 -9.60
CA ALA A 589 -12.07 1.88 -9.08
C ALA A 589 -12.06 1.97 -7.55
N LEU A 590 -11.64 0.92 -6.84
CA LEU A 590 -11.54 0.95 -5.38
C LEU A 590 -10.52 1.97 -4.85
N GLY A 591 -9.57 2.43 -5.68
CA GLY A 591 -8.57 3.42 -5.31
C GLY A 591 -7.36 2.83 -4.56
N PRO A 592 -6.51 3.66 -3.94
CA PRO A 592 -6.67 5.11 -3.86
C PRO A 592 -6.41 5.80 -5.20
N GLN A 593 -5.51 5.30 -6.04
CA GLN A 593 -5.22 5.92 -7.34
C GLN A 593 -6.43 5.89 -8.28
N GLN A 594 -6.86 7.06 -8.75
CA GLN A 594 -7.97 7.23 -9.71
C GLN A 594 -7.55 7.83 -11.05
N THR A 595 -6.28 8.16 -11.21
CA THR A 595 -5.72 8.75 -12.43
C THR A 595 -4.45 8.03 -12.85
N ALA A 596 -4.27 7.83 -14.16
CA ALA A 596 -3.03 7.30 -14.73
C ALA A 596 -2.18 8.44 -15.28
N TYR A 597 -0.96 8.63 -14.74
CA TYR A 597 -0.04 9.66 -15.21
C TYR A 597 0.43 9.35 -16.64
N LEU A 598 0.24 10.31 -17.54
CA LEU A 598 0.67 10.24 -18.94
C LEU A 598 1.70 11.34 -19.22
N PRO A 599 3.00 11.00 -19.21
CA PRO A 599 4.06 11.96 -19.52
C PRO A 599 4.14 12.24 -21.02
N ALA A 600 4.52 13.47 -21.38
CA ALA A 600 4.65 13.94 -22.75
C ALA A 600 5.54 13.05 -23.66
N PRO A 601 6.65 12.44 -23.18
CA PRO A 601 7.45 11.49 -23.95
C PRO A 601 6.68 10.30 -24.56
N PHE A 602 5.54 9.89 -23.99
CA PHE A 602 4.72 8.82 -24.60
C PHE A 602 3.71 9.33 -25.62
N LEU A 603 3.62 10.65 -25.81
CA LEU A 603 2.77 11.30 -26.78
C LEU A 603 3.61 11.80 -27.97
N LYS A 604 3.02 11.73 -29.16
CA LYS A 604 3.55 12.34 -30.37
C LYS A 604 2.59 13.40 -30.91
N LYS A 605 3.12 14.32 -31.69
CA LYS A 605 2.29 15.24 -32.47
C LYS A 605 1.45 14.45 -33.48
N GLY A 606 0.17 14.80 -33.60
CA GLY A 606 -0.82 14.07 -34.40
C GLY A 606 -1.57 13.03 -33.56
N ASP A 607 -1.96 11.93 -34.20
CA ASP A 607 -2.81 10.92 -33.59
C ASP A 607 -2.03 9.97 -32.67
N ASN A 608 -2.57 9.76 -31.47
CA ASN A 608 -2.09 8.81 -30.46
C ASN A 608 -3.18 7.79 -30.17
N ASP A 609 -2.84 6.50 -30.20
CA ASP A 609 -3.77 5.44 -29.81
C ASP A 609 -3.88 5.39 -28.29
N ILE A 610 -5.10 5.35 -27.76
CA ILE A 610 -5.37 5.12 -26.34
C ILE A 610 -6.17 3.83 -26.25
N LEU A 611 -5.57 2.78 -25.69
CA LEU A 611 -6.25 1.52 -25.47
C LEU A 611 -6.52 1.33 -23.98
N VAL A 612 -7.70 0.83 -23.64
CA VAL A 612 -8.06 0.51 -22.25
C VAL A 612 -8.54 -0.93 -22.22
N PHE A 613 -7.80 -1.80 -21.54
CA PHE A 613 -8.25 -3.16 -21.25
C PHE A 613 -9.09 -3.10 -19.99
N GLU A 614 -10.41 -3.23 -20.13
CA GLU A 614 -11.38 -3.13 -19.04
C GLU A 614 -12.02 -4.48 -18.80
N HIS A 615 -12.07 -4.89 -17.53
CA HIS A 615 -12.52 -6.21 -17.10
C HIS A 615 -14.04 -6.35 -17.08
N PHE A 616 -14.75 -5.24 -16.93
CA PHE A 616 -16.17 -5.21 -16.68
C PHE A 616 -16.89 -4.27 -17.66
N LEU A 617 -17.07 -2.99 -17.33
CA LEU A 617 -17.90 -2.05 -18.09
C LEU A 617 -17.14 -0.77 -18.40
N GLN A 618 -17.34 -0.26 -19.61
CA GLN A 618 -16.74 0.97 -20.10
C GLN A 618 -17.67 2.19 -19.92
N PRO A 619 -17.14 3.40 -19.67
CA PRO A 619 -17.93 4.62 -19.45
C PRO A 619 -18.36 5.38 -20.72
N GLY A 620 -18.01 4.91 -21.91
CA GLY A 620 -18.32 5.52 -23.22
C GLY A 620 -17.22 6.41 -23.79
N ASN A 621 -16.31 6.90 -22.94
CA ASN A 621 -15.28 7.86 -23.32
C ASN A 621 -14.07 7.78 -22.39
N VAL A 622 -12.94 8.26 -22.88
CA VAL A 622 -11.72 8.50 -22.12
C VAL A 622 -11.61 10.00 -21.83
N LYS A 623 -11.38 10.34 -20.57
CA LYS A 623 -11.26 11.72 -20.09
C LYS A 623 -9.84 11.99 -19.61
N PHE A 624 -9.44 13.27 -19.67
CA PHE A 624 -8.13 13.72 -19.22
C PHE A 624 -8.28 14.84 -18.19
N VAL A 625 -7.38 14.88 -17.22
CA VAL A 625 -7.31 15.89 -16.15
C VAL A 625 -5.88 16.37 -15.95
N THR A 626 -5.72 17.52 -15.29
CA THR A 626 -4.40 18.15 -15.06
C THR A 626 -3.67 17.60 -13.84
N ASP A 627 -4.39 17.10 -12.85
CA ASP A 627 -3.86 16.78 -11.52
C ASP A 627 -4.20 15.35 -11.11
N PRO A 628 -3.32 14.71 -10.32
CA PRO A 628 -3.57 13.37 -9.84
C PRO A 628 -4.75 13.36 -8.87
N ILE A 629 -5.50 12.24 -8.86
CA ILE A 629 -6.63 12.04 -7.96
C ILE A 629 -6.39 10.75 -7.18
N PHE A 630 -6.34 10.91 -5.85
CA PHE A 630 -6.28 9.80 -4.89
C PHE A 630 -7.58 9.77 -4.07
N GLU A 631 -8.49 8.87 -4.41
CA GLU A 631 -9.79 8.70 -3.75
C GLU A 631 -10.10 7.21 -3.56
N LEU A 632 -10.62 6.86 -2.38
CA LEU A 632 -11.18 5.53 -2.11
C LEU A 632 -12.68 5.49 -2.44
N THR A 633 -13.09 4.47 -3.18
CA THR A 633 -14.51 4.30 -3.54
C THR A 633 -15.24 3.43 -2.52
N HIS A 634 -16.28 4.00 -1.89
CA HIS A 634 -17.28 3.38 -1.00
C HIS A 634 -16.80 2.75 0.32
N LEU A 635 -16.59 3.57 1.36
CA LEU A 635 -17.08 3.22 2.71
C LEU A 635 -18.63 3.18 2.63
N HIS A 636 -19.20 2.00 2.39
CA HIS A 636 -20.65 1.84 2.27
C HIS A 636 -21.29 2.10 3.64
N ILE A 637 -21.75 3.34 3.87
CA ILE A 637 -22.73 3.63 4.91
C ILE A 637 -23.98 2.80 4.56
N ASN A 638 -24.18 1.68 5.24
CA ASN A 638 -25.31 0.79 5.02
C ASN A 638 -26.62 1.55 5.31
N LYS A 639 -27.24 2.10 4.26
CA LYS A 639 -28.46 2.92 4.37
C LYS A 639 -29.62 2.17 5.03
N LYS A 640 -29.66 0.83 4.93
CA LYS A 640 -30.64 0.00 5.66
C LYS A 640 -30.36 -0.01 7.17
N ARG A 641 -29.09 -0.03 7.56
CA ARG A 641 -28.64 0.05 8.96
C ARG A 641 -28.89 1.45 9.56
N VAL A 642 -28.64 2.51 8.79
CA VAL A 642 -28.97 3.89 9.20
C VAL A 642 -30.48 4.07 9.35
N LYS A 643 -31.26 3.55 8.39
CA LYS A 643 -32.72 3.59 8.44
C LYS A 643 -33.26 2.78 9.62
N TYR A 644 -32.75 1.58 9.88
CA TYR A 644 -33.12 0.79 11.06
C TYR A 644 -32.82 1.52 12.37
N LEU A 645 -31.62 2.11 12.53
CA LEU A 645 -31.28 2.90 13.72
C LEU A 645 -32.21 4.11 13.88
N HIS A 646 -32.47 4.82 12.79
CA HIS A 646 -33.40 5.95 12.78
C HIS A 646 -34.81 5.54 13.19
N ASP A 647 -35.31 4.41 12.67
CA ASP A 647 -36.66 3.92 12.91
C ASP A 647 -36.82 3.38 14.35
N VAL A 648 -35.81 2.70 14.89
CA VAL A 648 -35.77 2.25 16.30
C VAL A 648 -35.80 3.46 17.26
N VAL A 649 -34.96 4.47 17.03
CA VAL A 649 -34.88 5.67 17.88
C VAL A 649 -36.16 6.51 17.83
N LYS A 650 -36.83 6.57 16.67
CA LYS A 650 -38.05 7.37 16.50
C LYS A 650 -39.34 6.67 16.87
N HIS A 651 -39.46 5.38 16.60
CA HIS A 651 -40.76 4.69 16.64
C HIS A 651 -40.81 3.67 17.77
N GLU A 652 -39.84 2.76 17.87
CA GLU A 652 -39.90 1.67 18.86
C GLU A 652 -39.57 2.14 20.28
N PHE A 653 -38.78 3.21 20.43
CA PHE A 653 -38.30 3.66 21.74
C PHE A 653 -39.34 4.39 22.59
N TRP A 654 -40.37 4.99 21.98
CA TRP A 654 -41.28 5.93 22.65
C TRP A 654 -42.66 5.36 23.00
N ASP A 655 -42.97 4.14 22.56
CA ASP A 655 -44.29 3.53 22.72
C ASP A 655 -44.54 2.98 24.14
N PHE A 656 -43.51 2.91 25.00
CA PHE A 656 -43.65 2.42 26.37
C PHE A 656 -43.78 3.58 27.37
N LYS A 657 -44.98 3.74 27.96
CA LYS A 657 -45.34 4.78 28.94
C LYS A 657 -44.76 4.51 30.33
N VAL A 658 -43.44 4.70 30.52
CA VAL A 658 -42.73 4.25 31.73
C VAL A 658 -42.26 5.37 32.66
N GLY A 659 -42.66 6.61 32.39
CA GLY A 659 -42.59 7.69 33.37
C GLY A 659 -43.83 8.55 33.25
N GLY A 660 -44.33 9.09 34.36
CA GLY A 660 -45.45 10.03 34.30
C GLY A 660 -45.19 11.15 33.27
N PRO A 661 -46.23 11.82 32.75
CA PRO A 661 -46.14 12.70 31.57
C PRO A 661 -45.01 13.74 31.62
N LYS A 662 -44.63 14.19 32.82
CA LYS A 662 -43.53 15.15 33.07
C LYS A 662 -42.14 14.57 32.78
N ALA A 663 -41.86 13.32 33.17
CA ALA A 663 -40.57 12.67 32.93
C ALA A 663 -40.38 12.42 31.42
N GLN A 664 -41.42 11.93 30.75
CA GLN A 664 -41.40 11.74 29.30
C GLN A 664 -41.23 13.05 28.52
N ALA A 665 -41.87 14.14 28.95
CA ALA A 665 -41.70 15.45 28.33
C ALA A 665 -40.27 15.99 28.51
N LYS A 666 -39.65 15.79 29.68
CA LYS A 666 -38.26 16.18 29.96
C LYS A 666 -37.27 15.37 29.13
N ILE A 667 -37.47 14.06 29.01
CA ILE A 667 -36.61 13.17 28.22
C ILE A 667 -36.72 13.47 26.72
N ARG A 668 -37.93 13.71 26.18
CA ARG A 668 -38.13 14.14 24.79
C ARG A 668 -37.49 15.50 24.50
N LYS A 669 -37.58 16.46 25.43
CA LYS A 669 -36.95 17.78 25.32
C LYS A 669 -35.42 17.67 25.28
N ASN A 670 -34.83 16.84 26.14
CA ASN A 670 -33.37 16.63 26.19
C ASN A 670 -32.85 15.87 24.95
N CYS A 671 -33.58 14.85 24.47
CA CYS A 671 -33.21 14.15 23.23
C CYS A 671 -33.30 15.05 22.00
N SER A 672 -34.33 15.89 21.89
CA SER A 672 -34.46 16.88 20.81
C SER A 672 -33.33 17.93 20.87
N LEU A 673 -32.94 18.38 22.06
CA LEU A 673 -31.82 19.30 22.25
C LEU A 673 -30.49 18.68 21.84
N ILE A 674 -30.23 17.41 22.18
CA ILE A 674 -29.02 16.66 21.78
C ILE A 674 -28.97 16.45 20.26
N MET A 675 -30.10 16.10 19.64
CA MET A 675 -30.19 15.95 18.18
C MET A 675 -30.01 17.28 17.45
N ASN A 676 -30.51 18.39 17.99
CA ASN A 676 -30.27 19.73 17.42
C ASN A 676 -28.83 20.20 17.64
N LEU A 677 -28.22 19.92 18.81
CA LEU A 677 -26.80 20.14 19.07
C LEU A 677 -25.91 19.29 18.17
N PHE A 678 -26.38 18.15 17.67
CA PHE A 678 -25.70 17.34 16.65
C PHE A 678 -25.71 18.03 15.27
N TYR A 679 -26.86 18.52 14.80
CA TYR A 679 -26.93 19.29 13.55
C TYR A 679 -26.10 20.58 13.63
N VAL A 680 -26.09 21.24 14.79
CA VAL A 680 -25.25 22.41 15.05
C VAL A 680 -23.77 22.02 15.21
N GLY A 681 -23.46 20.86 15.80
CA GLY A 681 -22.10 20.36 15.99
C GLY A 681 -21.42 19.94 14.69
N VAL A 682 -22.17 19.37 13.74
CA VAL A 682 -21.70 19.10 12.37
C VAL A 682 -21.46 20.42 11.61
N ALA A 683 -22.32 21.43 11.81
CA ALA A 683 -22.14 22.76 11.23
C ALA A 683 -20.98 23.55 11.90
N CYS A 684 -20.77 23.41 13.21
CA CYS A 684 -19.71 24.08 13.96
C CYS A 684 -18.34 23.41 13.79
N ALA A 685 -18.27 22.10 13.53
CA ALA A 685 -17.02 21.42 13.18
C ALA A 685 -16.38 22.00 11.89
N VAL A 686 -17.21 22.54 10.97
CA VAL A 686 -16.74 23.23 9.76
C VAL A 686 -16.22 24.65 10.07
N VAL A 687 -16.68 25.29 11.16
CA VAL A 687 -16.36 26.70 11.49
C VAL A 687 -15.27 26.83 12.58
N VAL A 688 -15.07 25.82 13.42
CA VAL A 688 -14.09 25.87 14.53
C VAL A 688 -12.71 25.30 14.14
N ILE A 689 -12.61 24.48 13.08
CA ILE A 689 -11.32 23.95 12.60
C ILE A 689 -10.46 25.05 11.94
N VAL A 690 -11.07 26.14 11.44
CA VAL A 690 -10.34 27.20 10.72
C VAL A 690 -9.62 28.21 11.65
N PRO A 691 -10.17 28.65 12.81
CA PRO A 691 -9.48 29.64 13.64
C PRO A 691 -8.47 29.07 14.65
N VAL A 692 -8.59 27.79 15.06
CA VAL A 692 -7.66 27.17 16.02
C VAL A 692 -6.30 26.84 15.37
N ALA A 693 -6.26 26.73 14.05
CA ALA A 693 -5.01 26.59 13.28
C ALA A 693 -4.29 27.92 13.00
N ALA A 694 -4.87 29.08 13.35
CA ALA A 694 -4.38 30.39 12.90
C ALA A 694 -3.72 31.29 13.97
N PHE A 695 -3.69 30.91 15.25
CA PHE A 695 -3.03 31.73 16.29
C PHE A 695 -2.18 30.89 17.26
N PRO A 696 -0.84 31.00 17.26
CA PRO A 696 0.00 30.32 18.22
C PRO A 696 -0.11 31.02 19.59
N LEU A 697 -0.50 30.26 20.61
CA LEU A 697 -0.54 30.71 21.99
C LEU A 697 0.87 31.13 22.45
N VAL A 698 0.97 32.42 22.77
CA VAL A 698 2.07 33.11 23.45
C VAL A 698 2.45 32.37 24.74
N ARG A 699 3.75 32.15 24.97
CA ARG A 699 4.28 31.75 26.29
C ARG A 699 4.14 32.92 27.27
N LEU A 700 3.46 32.69 28.40
CA LEU A 700 3.59 33.55 29.58
C LEU A 700 4.43 32.86 30.66
N PRO A 701 5.44 33.52 31.23
CA PRO A 701 6.28 32.97 32.29
C PRO A 701 5.63 33.12 33.66
N GLY A 702 5.74 32.05 34.47
CA GLY A 702 5.50 32.08 35.91
C GLY A 702 4.04 31.89 36.34
N LYS A 703 3.62 30.64 36.58
CA LYS A 703 2.80 30.18 37.73
C LYS A 703 2.55 28.66 37.68
N LYS A 704 2.63 28.06 38.88
CA LYS A 704 2.51 26.67 39.39
C LYS A 704 1.70 25.61 38.60
N PRO A 705 1.99 24.30 38.81
CA PRO A 705 1.34 23.17 38.13
C PRO A 705 -0.17 23.10 38.41
N LEU A 706 -0.92 22.66 37.40
CA LEU A 706 -2.35 22.37 37.45
C LEU A 706 -2.65 21.27 38.49
N PRO A 707 -3.74 21.38 39.27
CA PRO A 707 -4.10 20.39 40.27
C PRO A 707 -4.67 19.12 39.63
N TYR A 708 -4.47 18.00 40.34
CA TYR A 708 -5.02 16.67 40.07
C TYR A 708 -6.51 16.71 39.65
N VAL A 709 -6.85 15.87 38.67
CA VAL A 709 -8.24 15.53 38.32
C VAL A 709 -8.88 14.83 39.51
N ILE A 710 -9.71 15.55 40.24
CA ILE A 710 -10.61 14.98 41.25
C ILE A 710 -11.79 14.37 40.48
N LEU A 711 -11.90 13.04 40.53
CA LEU A 711 -13.15 12.32 40.24
C LEU A 711 -14.25 12.93 41.13
N VAL A 712 -15.34 13.36 40.49
CA VAL A 712 -16.47 14.07 41.09
C VAL A 712 -16.89 13.45 42.42
N SER A 713 -17.13 14.30 43.42
CA SER A 713 -17.62 13.91 44.76
C SER A 713 -18.83 12.99 44.68
N PHE A 714 -18.72 11.83 45.33
CA PHE A 714 -19.84 10.91 45.59
C PHE A 714 -20.93 11.64 46.37
N ASP A 715 -22.18 11.52 45.92
CA ASP A 715 -23.35 11.95 46.68
C ASP A 715 -23.48 11.00 47.88
N THR A 716 -23.32 11.53 49.11
CA THR A 716 -23.15 10.71 50.33
C THR A 716 -24.43 10.08 50.85
N ASP A 717 -25.58 10.37 50.23
CA ASP A 717 -26.89 9.83 50.61
C ASP A 717 -27.30 8.57 49.82
N LEU A 718 -26.45 8.08 48.91
CA LEU A 718 -26.72 6.90 48.10
C LEU A 718 -26.11 5.63 48.71
N SER A 719 -26.92 4.57 48.75
CA SER A 719 -26.56 3.20 49.17
C SER A 719 -25.16 2.76 48.70
N PRO A 720 -24.32 2.17 49.58
CA PRO A 720 -23.01 1.63 49.20
C PRO A 720 -23.08 0.62 48.04
N LEU A 721 -24.18 -0.11 47.91
CA LEU A 721 -24.42 -1.07 46.82
C LEU A 721 -24.61 -0.35 45.47
N TYR A 722 -25.30 0.80 45.47
CA TYR A 722 -25.46 1.65 44.29
C TYR A 722 -24.10 2.17 43.80
N GLN A 723 -23.22 2.58 44.72
CA GLN A 723 -21.90 3.10 44.37
C GLN A 723 -20.99 2.02 43.75
N ILE A 724 -21.05 0.79 44.27
CA ILE A 724 -20.28 -0.36 43.75
C ILE A 724 -20.76 -0.74 42.34
N LEU A 725 -22.08 -0.85 42.13
CA LEU A 725 -22.65 -1.16 40.81
C LEU A 725 -22.33 -0.07 39.78
N TYR A 726 -22.40 1.20 40.18
CA TYR A 726 -22.08 2.33 39.30
C TYR A 726 -20.60 2.34 38.89
N ALA A 727 -19.68 2.08 39.83
CA ALA A 727 -18.25 2.03 39.55
C ALA A 727 -17.89 0.86 38.60
N LEU A 728 -18.48 -0.31 38.81
CA LEU A 728 -18.25 -1.50 37.97
C LEU A 728 -18.84 -1.32 36.56
N MET A 729 -20.03 -0.73 36.43
CA MET A 729 -20.61 -0.39 35.13
C MET A 729 -19.78 0.67 34.39
N THR A 730 -19.24 1.66 35.10
CA THR A 730 -18.37 2.68 34.50
C THR A 730 -17.06 2.08 34.01
N TRP A 731 -16.49 1.11 34.74
CA TRP A 731 -15.29 0.40 34.32
C TRP A 731 -15.53 -0.48 33.08
N ASP A 732 -16.66 -1.19 33.01
CA ASP A 732 -17.04 -1.98 31.82
C ASP A 732 -17.26 -1.09 30.58
N ILE A 733 -17.80 0.12 30.78
CA ILE A 733 -17.93 1.15 29.74
C ILE A 733 -16.55 1.59 29.24
N VAL A 734 -15.59 1.87 30.12
CA VAL A 734 -14.24 2.29 29.73
C VAL A 734 -13.55 1.19 28.92
N VAL A 735 -13.61 -0.07 29.37
CA VAL A 735 -13.03 -1.20 28.64
C VAL A 735 -13.71 -1.42 27.29
N SER A 736 -15.04 -1.28 27.21
CA SER A 736 -15.82 -1.37 25.97
C SER A 736 -15.55 -0.24 24.99
N VAL A 737 -15.31 0.99 25.49
CA VAL A 737 -15.00 2.17 24.68
C VAL A 737 -13.58 2.10 24.15
N PHE A 738 -12.60 1.71 24.98
CA PHE A 738 -11.20 1.60 24.55
C PHE A 738 -10.96 0.45 23.58
N GLY A 739 -11.60 -0.70 23.77
CA GLY A 739 -11.44 -1.82 22.83
C GLY A 739 -12.14 -1.62 21.47
N ASN A 740 -13.11 -0.69 21.36
CA ASN A 740 -13.88 -0.44 20.14
C ASN A 740 -13.52 0.88 19.42
N LEU A 741 -12.55 1.63 19.93
CA LEU A 741 -12.10 2.91 19.35
C LEU A 741 -11.50 2.77 17.93
N PHE A 742 -11.23 1.55 17.47
CA PHE A 742 -10.40 1.29 16.30
C PHE A 742 -11.11 1.21 14.93
N ASN A 743 -12.46 1.20 14.83
CA ASN A 743 -13.05 0.69 13.57
C ASN A 743 -14.24 1.37 12.88
N ASP A 744 -14.90 2.44 13.35
CA ASP A 744 -15.78 3.21 12.44
C ASP A 744 -16.38 4.52 12.95
N SER A 745 -16.79 5.38 12.01
CA SER A 745 -17.40 6.71 12.24
C SER A 745 -18.89 6.64 12.63
N PHE A 746 -19.55 5.49 12.48
CA PHE A 746 -20.99 5.30 12.72
C PHE A 746 -21.36 4.97 14.18
N TYR A 747 -20.36 4.84 15.06
CA TYR A 747 -20.53 4.40 16.44
C TYR A 747 -21.09 5.48 17.38
N PHE A 748 -20.97 6.77 17.01
CA PHE A 748 -21.47 7.87 17.84
C PHE A 748 -22.98 7.78 18.12
N TYR A 749 -23.77 7.28 17.14
CA TYR A 749 -25.20 7.02 17.30
C TYR A 749 -25.50 5.82 18.21
N ALA A 750 -24.70 4.76 18.16
CA ALA A 750 -24.86 3.59 19.01
C ALA A 750 -24.46 3.89 20.47
N ALA A 751 -23.39 4.66 20.68
CA ALA A 751 -22.96 5.15 21.99
C ALA A 751 -24.00 6.11 22.60
N GLN A 752 -24.56 7.03 21.82
CA GLN A 752 -25.65 7.90 22.28
C GLN A 752 -26.93 7.11 22.62
N HIS A 753 -27.27 6.10 21.81
CA HIS A 753 -28.39 5.20 22.09
C HIS A 753 -28.19 4.43 23.40
N LEU A 754 -26.97 3.94 23.65
CA LEU A 754 -26.62 3.24 24.89
C LEU A 754 -26.66 4.18 26.10
N ILE A 755 -26.15 5.41 25.98
CA ILE A 755 -26.22 6.44 27.05
C ILE A 755 -27.68 6.76 27.39
N VAL A 756 -28.57 6.90 26.40
CA VAL A 756 -29.99 7.16 26.64
C VAL A 756 -30.68 5.96 27.30
N GLN A 757 -30.37 4.73 26.89
CA GLN A 757 -30.89 3.52 27.56
C GLN A 757 -30.43 3.41 29.01
N LEU A 758 -29.18 3.80 29.29
CA LEU A 758 -28.59 3.74 30.63
C LEU A 758 -29.09 4.87 31.55
N GLU A 759 -29.28 6.09 31.05
CA GLU A 759 -29.93 7.17 31.82
C GLU A 759 -31.40 6.83 32.12
N LEU A 760 -32.11 6.19 31.18
CA LEU A 760 -33.45 5.67 31.43
C LEU A 760 -33.47 4.55 32.47
N LEU A 761 -32.51 3.62 32.42
CA LEU A 761 -32.38 2.56 33.41
C LEU A 761 -32.02 3.13 34.79
N LYS A 762 -31.14 4.13 34.84
CA LYS A 762 -30.76 4.86 36.05
C LYS A 762 -31.95 5.63 36.65
N ASP A 763 -32.73 6.34 35.83
CA ASP A 763 -33.95 7.01 36.28
C ASP A 763 -35.03 6.00 36.71
N LEU A 764 -35.14 4.84 36.06
CA LEU A 764 -36.06 3.78 36.44
C LEU A 764 -35.67 3.17 37.80
N ILE A 765 -34.39 2.83 37.98
CA ILE A 765 -33.84 2.34 39.25
C ILE A 765 -34.03 3.38 40.34
N ARG A 766 -33.73 4.66 40.05
CA ARG A 766 -33.93 5.77 40.99
C ARG A 766 -35.41 5.91 41.40
N ASN A 767 -36.34 5.87 40.45
CA ASN A 767 -37.78 5.97 40.75
C ASN A 767 -38.31 4.76 41.54
N ILE A 768 -37.72 3.57 41.36
CA ILE A 768 -38.03 2.39 42.20
C ILE A 768 -37.50 2.58 43.62
N SER A 769 -36.30 3.15 43.78
CA SER A 769 -35.71 3.44 45.08
C SER A 769 -36.29 4.66 45.80
N GLU A 770 -36.93 5.61 45.10
CA GLU A 770 -37.42 6.89 45.67
C GLU A 770 -38.95 7.03 45.74
N GLY A 771 -39.75 6.02 45.35
CA GLY A 771 -41.20 6.23 45.38
C GLY A 771 -42.13 5.03 45.27
N ILE A 772 -41.65 3.79 45.41
CA ILE A 772 -42.53 2.61 45.40
C ILE A 772 -42.48 1.83 46.72
N MET A 773 -41.42 1.96 47.53
CA MET A 773 -41.25 1.25 48.79
C MET A 773 -40.33 2.02 49.74
N ASP A 774 -40.70 3.25 50.10
CA ASP A 774 -39.84 4.20 50.84
C ASP A 774 -39.34 3.66 52.19
N GLU A 775 -40.04 2.68 52.77
CA GLU A 775 -39.71 2.06 54.07
C GLU A 775 -38.99 0.70 53.98
N SER A 776 -38.65 0.21 52.78
CA SER A 776 -38.01 -1.10 52.59
C SER A 776 -36.49 -0.99 52.41
N SER A 777 -35.74 -1.99 52.88
CA SER A 777 -34.29 -2.04 52.65
C SER A 777 -33.99 -2.20 51.16
N ASP A 778 -32.80 -1.79 50.71
CA ASP A 778 -32.42 -1.93 49.30
C ASP A 778 -32.56 -3.39 48.81
N LEU A 779 -32.25 -4.36 49.67
CA LEU A 779 -32.42 -5.80 49.40
C LEU A 779 -33.88 -6.17 49.09
N ASP A 780 -34.83 -5.67 49.88
CA ASP A 780 -36.27 -5.96 49.69
C ASP A 780 -36.83 -5.32 48.42
N ARG A 781 -36.31 -4.14 48.04
CA ARG A 781 -36.69 -3.45 46.80
C ARG A 781 -36.22 -4.23 45.57
N PHE A 782 -35.01 -4.79 45.62
CA PHE A 782 -34.42 -5.61 44.57
C PHE A 782 -35.10 -6.98 44.42
N ASP A 783 -35.59 -7.58 45.51
CA ASP A 783 -36.31 -8.87 45.47
C ASP A 783 -37.81 -8.72 45.14
N SER A 784 -38.29 -7.48 44.99
CA SER A 784 -39.69 -7.24 44.64
C SER A 784 -40.04 -7.87 43.29
N LYS A 785 -41.19 -8.56 43.22
CA LYS A 785 -41.75 -9.11 41.97
C LYS A 785 -41.89 -8.07 40.85
N TYR A 786 -42.02 -6.79 41.22
CA TYR A 786 -42.08 -5.68 40.30
C TYR A 786 -40.69 -5.40 39.66
N PHE A 787 -39.64 -5.29 40.47
CA PHE A 787 -38.26 -5.11 39.99
C PHE A 787 -37.81 -6.29 39.13
N GLN A 788 -38.02 -7.52 39.62
CA GLN A 788 -37.63 -8.77 38.93
C GLN A 788 -38.37 -8.96 37.60
N LYS A 789 -39.55 -8.36 37.40
CA LYS A 789 -40.28 -8.46 36.14
C LYS A 789 -39.90 -7.34 35.17
N GLU A 790 -40.01 -6.08 35.60
CA GLU A 790 -39.90 -4.92 34.72
C GLU A 790 -38.44 -4.64 34.30
N VAL A 791 -37.50 -4.79 35.23
CA VAL A 791 -36.06 -4.58 34.95
C VAL A 791 -35.49 -5.73 34.13
N MET A 792 -35.90 -6.98 34.42
CA MET A 792 -35.47 -8.14 33.63
C MET A 792 -36.07 -8.18 32.23
N GLU A 793 -37.32 -7.75 32.02
CA GLU A 793 -37.89 -7.60 30.67
C GLU A 793 -37.11 -6.54 29.87
N ARG A 794 -36.71 -5.43 30.48
CA ARG A 794 -35.87 -4.41 29.82
C ARG A 794 -34.46 -4.89 29.52
N LEU A 795 -33.81 -5.61 30.45
CA LEU A 795 -32.49 -6.23 30.20
C LEU A 795 -32.57 -7.25 29.05
N LYS A 796 -33.65 -8.02 28.95
CA LYS A 796 -33.90 -8.94 27.82
C LYS A 796 -34.04 -8.18 26.50
N ILE A 797 -34.76 -7.07 26.46
CA ILE A 797 -34.90 -6.23 25.25
C ILE A 797 -33.56 -5.61 24.86
N CYS A 798 -32.79 -5.09 25.83
CA CYS A 798 -31.44 -4.58 25.59
C CYS A 798 -30.53 -5.68 25.01
N ALA A 799 -30.58 -6.89 25.57
CA ALA A 799 -29.81 -8.03 25.06
C ALA A 799 -30.25 -8.46 23.64
N GLN A 800 -31.56 -8.45 23.35
CA GLN A 800 -32.10 -8.74 22.02
C GLN A 800 -31.70 -7.70 20.96
N HIS A 801 -31.68 -6.41 21.33
CA HIS A 801 -31.20 -5.35 20.43
C HIS A 801 -29.69 -5.43 20.19
N HIS A 802 -28.90 -5.72 21.22
CA HIS A 802 -27.46 -5.99 21.06
C HIS A 802 -27.23 -7.18 20.13
N TRP A 803 -27.97 -8.28 20.32
CA TRP A 803 -27.88 -9.45 19.45
C TRP A 803 -28.27 -9.16 17.99
N LYS A 804 -29.31 -8.35 17.74
CA LYS A 804 -29.69 -7.94 16.38
C LYS A 804 -28.66 -6.99 15.74
N LEU A 805 -28.05 -6.08 16.51
CA LEU A 805 -26.99 -5.17 16.03
C LEU A 805 -25.71 -5.95 15.65
N LEU A 806 -25.39 -7.02 16.38
CA LEU A 806 -24.27 -7.92 16.12
C LEU A 806 -24.44 -8.71 14.81
N LYS A 807 -25.67 -9.00 14.38
CA LYS A 807 -25.97 -9.67 13.10
C LYS A 807 -25.55 -8.85 11.86
N TYR A 808 -25.27 -7.55 12.03
CA TYR A 808 -24.90 -6.64 10.94
C TYR A 808 -23.43 -6.20 10.97
N GLY A 809 -22.58 -6.81 11.80
CA GLY A 809 -21.13 -6.58 11.82
C GLY A 809 -20.36 -7.64 11.02
N ASN A 810 -19.28 -7.23 10.35
CA ASN A 810 -18.28 -8.16 9.82
C ASN A 810 -17.31 -8.55 10.95
N ASP A 811 -16.79 -9.79 10.92
CA ASP A 811 -15.86 -10.37 11.90
C ASP A 811 -16.35 -10.59 13.34
N VAL A 812 -17.53 -11.21 13.45
CA VAL A 812 -18.11 -11.68 14.71
C VAL A 812 -17.15 -12.57 15.53
N ALA A 813 -16.29 -13.38 14.89
CA ALA A 813 -15.45 -14.38 15.57
C ALA A 813 -14.28 -13.79 16.37
N GLN A 814 -13.64 -12.73 15.88
CA GLN A 814 -12.49 -12.10 16.54
C GLN A 814 -12.95 -11.21 17.72
N PHE A 815 -14.05 -10.47 17.52
CA PHE A 815 -14.72 -9.69 18.56
C PHE A 815 -15.25 -10.57 19.71
N TYR A 816 -15.81 -11.74 19.38
CA TYR A 816 -16.32 -12.69 20.38
C TYR A 816 -15.23 -13.20 21.34
N ARG A 817 -14.02 -13.48 20.81
CA ARG A 817 -12.91 -14.05 21.60
C ARG A 817 -12.20 -13.02 22.47
N LEU A 818 -11.96 -11.81 21.98
CA LEU A 818 -11.12 -10.82 22.67
C LEU A 818 -11.89 -9.94 23.65
N MET A 819 -13.18 -9.72 23.44
CA MET A 819 -13.96 -8.73 24.22
C MET A 819 -15.25 -9.33 24.80
N LEU A 820 -16.03 -10.07 24.00
CA LEU A 820 -17.34 -10.56 24.45
C LEU A 820 -17.23 -11.69 25.49
N ALA A 821 -16.27 -12.61 25.35
CA ALA A 821 -16.07 -13.67 26.34
C ALA A 821 -15.64 -13.14 27.72
N PRO A 822 -14.66 -12.20 27.84
CA PRO A 822 -14.39 -11.51 29.09
C PRO A 822 -15.60 -10.75 29.65
N GLN A 823 -16.36 -10.06 28.80
CA GLN A 823 -17.48 -9.23 29.21
C GLN A 823 -18.70 -10.05 29.66
N LEU A 824 -19.03 -11.14 28.95
CA LEU A 824 -20.05 -12.11 29.37
C LEU A 824 -19.60 -12.89 30.61
N PHE A 825 -18.32 -13.24 30.72
CA PHE A 825 -17.78 -13.87 31.92
C PHE A 825 -17.89 -12.94 33.12
N MET A 826 -17.56 -11.66 32.99
CA MET A 826 -17.70 -10.66 34.06
C MET A 826 -19.18 -10.39 34.41
N THR A 827 -20.05 -10.31 33.41
CA THR A 827 -21.51 -10.13 33.61
C THR A 827 -22.11 -11.35 34.32
N PHE A 828 -21.70 -12.56 33.92
CA PHE A 828 -22.13 -13.81 34.55
C PHE A 828 -21.54 -13.96 35.95
N PHE A 829 -20.27 -13.59 36.15
CA PHE A 829 -19.62 -13.54 37.46
C PHE A 829 -20.34 -12.56 38.39
N LEU A 830 -20.74 -11.38 37.91
CA LEU A 830 -21.56 -10.43 38.66
C LEU A 830 -22.95 -10.97 39.01
N LEU A 831 -23.59 -11.71 38.11
CA LEU A 831 -24.88 -12.36 38.37
C LEU A 831 -24.75 -13.49 39.40
N VAL A 832 -23.68 -14.29 39.32
CA VAL A 832 -23.41 -15.40 40.25
C VAL A 832 -22.94 -14.89 41.62
N LEU A 833 -22.09 -13.87 41.67
CA LEU A 833 -21.66 -13.23 42.93
C LEU A 833 -22.85 -12.58 43.63
N ASN A 834 -23.73 -11.88 42.89
CA ASN A 834 -25.00 -11.36 43.42
C ASN A 834 -25.90 -12.49 43.92
N GLY A 835 -26.07 -13.57 43.16
CA GLY A 835 -26.88 -14.72 43.59
C GLY A 835 -26.31 -15.45 44.82
N TYR A 836 -24.99 -15.59 44.93
CA TYR A 836 -24.34 -16.28 46.05
C TYR A 836 -24.36 -15.44 47.33
N ILE A 837 -24.16 -14.12 47.23
CA ILE A 837 -24.28 -13.19 48.36
C ILE A 837 -25.74 -13.11 48.85
N LEU A 838 -26.74 -13.22 47.96
CA LEU A 838 -28.16 -13.24 48.31
C LEU A 838 -28.65 -14.57 48.92
N MET A 839 -27.99 -15.70 48.65
CA MET A 839 -28.35 -16.99 49.26
C MET A 839 -27.64 -17.27 50.59
N SER A 840 -26.62 -16.49 50.96
CA SER A 840 -25.82 -16.70 52.17
C SER A 840 -25.90 -15.56 53.19
N ALA A 841 -26.86 -14.64 53.04
CA ALA A 841 -27.22 -13.58 53.98
C ALA A 841 -28.63 -13.76 54.54
#